data_AF-A0A8T2V940-F1
#
_entry.id   AF-A0A8T2V940-F1
#
_cell.length_a   1.000
_cell.length_b   1.000
_cell.length_c   1.000
_cell.angle_alpha   90.00
_cell.angle_beta   90.00
_cell.angle_gamma   90.00
#
_symmetry.space_group_name_H-M   'P 1'
#
loop_
_entity.id
_entity.type
_entity.pdbx_description
1 polymer ?
#
loop_
_entity_poly.entity_id
_entity_poly.type
_entity_poly.pdbx_seq_one_letter_code
_entity_poly.pdbx_strand_id
1 'polypeptide(L)'
;MEKTKQELNSLGEALRQIELHNEKIKGEIAVTRRITYATEEDISKAEKEKKDQDFFIAHLEREIKRNADKKGLIIAKHAAQKRETQIARDALSEAEIEMESINSEKKQITAQWKSSLIVLARCDEAVQGLLDAIQNQKEQQLAIQGEKHSLRKAIKKEHAKVEQEIVTLNGIENRIKVIQRKMQQVVAKRLKFLEEYARILVSVQETEAKEDKIIKETAVMTAEIQAIEKKILKDCEETMMLEDDMIKSLGNQVTLERSHQKLVHDIMAVRQKVKKEDMLVTELEFELAQIRNDVLKVASYNKSVQDALHGLESEIKQKLLIVSKLDLEMKRKRSDVDVKTKEIDRLNKHYDKLTANFSDKNFTPWDHMIANITYEISAIAKASTQSQRQWLAMQSELVDLTSENNSLSERLQKLENEKVALVQRNTRLQADLNLLSKNVKDLDDSMRHNHCLIVRFNDLIAKNTTLQQFLENENFNTQTSIMLSLKDLEKGLVQMDLSLKDAAKERDEVNEEVAELQHHVKLWTTKIAFEKQTQETFMKAVMGPMAMTAALKKELDRLKLKLENLQCTRDKLISSLETRVSNRRQISVKVQAVSQKRARDGHDCEEALHIKLVADLRKQLREAGRHTNALREKIDVLQELKNNLTVEVGNHIQNITKMTSQQEQLRLRLGEATSRKVSHLLATALQQRMFRRHCDFKAQKWRIRIKVSLEDDHKEALSQCVTLYELVQGFMRDAPLLQPKLEMIGVQLDLAMKY
;
A
#
# COMPACT_ATOMS: atom_id res chain seq x y z
N MET A 1 -76.42 -29.49 171.12
CA MET A 1 -77.41 -29.05 170.11
C MET A 1 -76.95 -27.81 169.34
N GLU A 2 -76.18 -26.87 169.91
CA GLU A 2 -75.53 -25.78 169.13
C GLU A 2 -74.37 -26.27 168.22
N LYS A 3 -73.49 -27.18 168.70
CA LYS A 3 -72.29 -27.60 167.96
C LYS A 3 -72.58 -28.33 166.64
N THR A 4 -73.62 -29.17 166.61
CA THR A 4 -73.99 -29.96 165.42
C THR A 4 -74.62 -29.12 164.30
N LYS A 5 -75.23 -27.97 164.61
CA LYS A 5 -75.72 -27.01 163.60
C LYS A 5 -74.58 -26.19 162.97
N GLN A 6 -73.56 -25.85 163.75
CA GLN A 6 -72.37 -25.16 163.22
C GLN A 6 -71.56 -26.06 162.29
N GLU A 7 -71.43 -27.36 162.62
CA GLU A 7 -70.74 -28.34 161.76
C GLU A 7 -71.51 -28.62 160.45
N LEU A 8 -72.84 -28.64 160.47
CA LEU A 8 -73.64 -28.81 159.24
C LEU A 8 -73.58 -27.57 158.34
N ASN A 9 -73.60 -26.37 158.91
CA ASN A 9 -73.46 -25.13 158.14
C ASN A 9 -72.05 -24.98 157.58
N SER A 10 -71.00 -25.37 158.29
CA SER A 10 -69.63 -25.35 157.77
C SER A 10 -69.42 -26.39 156.67
N LEU A 11 -70.02 -27.58 156.79
CA LEU A 11 -70.02 -28.58 155.70
C LEU A 11 -70.82 -28.10 154.49
N GLY A 12 -71.97 -27.45 154.68
CA GLY A 12 -72.79 -26.88 153.61
C GLY A 12 -72.08 -25.74 152.87
N GLU A 13 -71.37 -24.87 153.60
CA GLU A 13 -70.52 -23.83 153.00
C GLU A 13 -69.32 -24.43 152.27
N ALA A 14 -68.68 -25.46 152.82
CA ALA A 14 -67.58 -26.17 152.15
C ALA A 14 -68.06 -26.87 150.87
N LEU A 15 -69.22 -27.51 150.88
CA LEU A 15 -69.80 -28.18 149.71
C LEU A 15 -70.17 -27.16 148.63
N ARG A 16 -70.76 -26.02 149.02
CA ARG A 16 -71.07 -24.92 148.09
C ARG A 16 -69.81 -24.27 147.51
N GLN A 17 -68.73 -24.15 148.30
CA GLN A 17 -67.43 -23.70 147.80
C GLN A 17 -66.81 -24.71 146.82
N ILE A 18 -66.94 -26.01 147.08
CA ILE A 18 -66.48 -27.07 146.17
C ILE A 18 -67.29 -27.09 144.88
N GLU A 19 -68.61 -26.89 144.93
CA GLU A 19 -69.45 -26.79 143.74
C GLU A 19 -69.12 -25.56 142.89
N LEU A 20 -68.96 -24.39 143.53
CA LEU A 20 -68.48 -23.16 142.86
C LEU A 20 -67.08 -23.34 142.26
N HIS A 21 -66.20 -24.07 142.95
CA HIS A 21 -64.86 -24.37 142.43
C HIS A 21 -64.91 -25.35 141.26
N ASN A 22 -65.78 -26.37 141.32
CA ASN A 22 -65.99 -27.31 140.22
C ASN A 22 -66.61 -26.65 138.99
N GLU A 23 -67.56 -25.71 139.15
CA GLU A 23 -68.06 -24.92 138.03
C GLU A 23 -66.99 -24.00 137.44
N LYS A 24 -66.18 -23.36 138.28
CA LYS A 24 -65.02 -22.58 137.81
C LYS A 24 -64.03 -23.44 137.05
N ILE A 25 -63.66 -24.61 137.57
CA ILE A 25 -62.76 -25.55 136.89
C ILE A 25 -63.36 -26.03 135.57
N LYS A 26 -64.67 -26.32 135.51
CA LYS A 26 -65.33 -26.69 134.25
C LYS A 26 -65.30 -25.55 133.24
N GLY A 27 -65.53 -24.31 133.68
CA GLY A 27 -65.41 -23.10 132.87
C GLY A 27 -63.98 -22.90 132.36
N GLU A 28 -62.98 -23.02 133.23
CA GLU A 28 -61.56 -22.96 132.90
C GLU A 28 -61.19 -24.05 131.90
N ILE A 29 -61.54 -25.32 132.13
CA ILE A 29 -61.29 -26.42 131.19
C ILE A 29 -61.94 -26.16 129.83
N ALA A 30 -63.15 -25.60 129.78
CA ALA A 30 -63.82 -25.25 128.53
C ALA A 30 -63.09 -24.12 127.79
N VAL A 31 -62.58 -23.12 128.52
CA VAL A 31 -61.75 -22.04 127.98
C VAL A 31 -60.41 -22.60 127.49
N THR A 32 -59.72 -23.43 128.27
CA THR A 32 -58.46 -24.06 127.88
C THR A 32 -58.66 -24.95 126.66
N ARG A 33 -59.75 -25.72 126.57
CA ARG A 33 -60.09 -26.52 125.38
C ARG A 33 -60.32 -25.66 124.13
N ARG A 34 -61.01 -24.53 124.26
CA ARG A 34 -61.19 -23.59 123.15
C ARG A 34 -59.87 -22.96 122.72
N ILE A 35 -59.03 -22.56 123.68
CA ILE A 35 -57.70 -22.04 123.40
C ILE A 35 -56.85 -23.11 122.72
N THR A 36 -56.86 -24.36 123.19
CA THR A 36 -56.10 -25.44 122.57
C THR A 36 -56.57 -25.71 121.14
N TYR A 37 -57.89 -25.73 120.89
CA TYR A 37 -58.40 -25.89 119.52
C TYR A 37 -58.08 -24.70 118.62
N ALA A 38 -58.16 -23.47 119.14
CA ALA A 38 -57.74 -22.29 118.38
C ALA A 38 -56.24 -22.32 118.08
N THR A 39 -55.40 -22.70 119.04
CA THR A 39 -53.95 -22.85 118.81
C THR A 39 -53.64 -24.00 117.87
N GLU A 40 -54.40 -25.10 117.92
CA GLU A 40 -54.23 -26.24 117.01
C GLU A 40 -54.66 -25.86 115.58
N GLU A 41 -55.72 -25.06 115.44
CA GLU A 41 -56.14 -24.47 114.17
C GLU A 41 -55.07 -23.50 113.63
N ASP A 42 -54.50 -22.65 114.48
CA ASP A 42 -53.44 -21.72 114.10
C ASP A 42 -52.13 -22.44 113.73
N ILE A 43 -51.76 -23.50 114.46
CA ILE A 43 -50.65 -24.38 114.11
C ILE A 43 -50.92 -25.06 112.77
N SER A 44 -52.14 -25.56 112.54
CA SER A 44 -52.52 -26.19 111.27
C SER A 44 -52.43 -25.20 110.10
N LYS A 45 -52.85 -23.94 110.31
CA LYS A 45 -52.69 -22.86 109.32
C LYS A 45 -51.21 -22.57 109.05
N ALA A 46 -50.39 -22.40 110.10
CA ALA A 46 -48.95 -22.15 109.96
C ALA A 46 -48.22 -23.32 109.27
N GLU A 47 -48.60 -24.57 109.56
CA GLU A 47 -48.07 -25.74 108.86
C GLU A 47 -48.42 -25.75 107.37
N LYS A 48 -49.64 -25.32 107.03
CA LYS A 48 -50.08 -25.21 105.64
C LYS A 48 -49.29 -24.12 104.91
N GLU A 49 -49.14 -22.95 105.50
CA GLU A 49 -48.35 -21.85 104.93
C GLU A 49 -46.87 -22.25 104.77
N LYS A 50 -46.29 -22.96 105.74
CA LYS A 50 -44.92 -23.47 105.66
C LYS A 50 -44.76 -24.51 104.56
N LYS A 51 -45.74 -25.40 104.36
CA LYS A 51 -45.76 -26.33 103.22
C LYS A 51 -45.81 -25.59 101.88
N ASP A 52 -46.65 -24.56 101.77
CA ASP A 52 -46.73 -23.73 100.56
C ASP A 52 -45.40 -23.00 100.29
N GLN A 53 -44.74 -22.49 101.32
CA GLN A 53 -43.39 -21.91 101.22
C GLN A 53 -42.35 -22.96 100.79
N ASP A 54 -42.35 -24.15 101.37
CA ASP A 54 -41.42 -25.23 100.97
C ASP A 54 -41.62 -25.62 99.49
N PHE A 55 -42.87 -25.70 99.02
CA PHE A 55 -43.17 -25.96 97.60
C PHE A 55 -42.64 -24.84 96.70
N PHE A 56 -42.76 -23.59 97.14
CA PHE A 56 -42.25 -22.43 96.41
C PHE A 56 -40.72 -22.42 96.37
N ILE A 57 -40.04 -22.69 97.49
CA ILE A 57 -38.57 -22.82 97.55
C ILE A 57 -38.11 -23.95 96.62
N ALA A 58 -38.74 -25.13 96.70
CA ALA A 58 -38.41 -26.25 95.83
C ALA A 58 -38.65 -25.94 94.34
N HIS A 59 -39.61 -25.07 94.02
CA HIS A 59 -39.82 -24.57 92.66
C HIS A 59 -38.67 -23.65 92.25
N LEU A 60 -38.33 -22.65 93.07
CA LEU A 60 -37.23 -21.72 92.81
C LEU A 60 -35.88 -22.44 92.69
N GLU A 61 -35.59 -23.43 93.53
CA GLU A 61 -34.37 -24.25 93.44
C GLU A 61 -34.31 -25.03 92.12
N ARG A 62 -35.44 -25.57 91.66
CA ARG A 62 -35.54 -26.21 90.34
C ARG A 62 -35.32 -25.21 89.21
N GLU A 63 -35.85 -23.99 89.33
CA GLU A 63 -35.61 -22.92 88.34
C GLU A 63 -34.16 -22.46 88.32
N ILE A 64 -33.53 -22.28 89.49
CA ILE A 64 -32.12 -21.94 89.63
C ILE A 64 -31.26 -23.02 88.98
N LYS A 65 -31.54 -24.30 89.23
CA LYS A 65 -30.81 -25.41 88.61
C LYS A 65 -31.00 -25.42 87.09
N ARG A 66 -32.23 -25.28 86.59
CA ARG A 66 -32.51 -25.16 85.14
C ARG A 66 -31.75 -23.98 84.51
N ASN A 67 -31.70 -22.84 85.18
CA ASN A 67 -31.00 -21.66 84.68
C ASN A 67 -29.48 -21.82 84.75
N ALA A 68 -28.95 -22.50 85.76
CA ALA A 68 -27.53 -22.86 85.84
C ALA A 68 -27.13 -23.82 84.72
N ASP A 69 -27.94 -24.85 84.44
CA ASP A 69 -27.73 -25.79 83.33
C ASP A 69 -27.79 -25.07 81.98
N LYS A 70 -28.77 -24.18 81.78
CA LYS A 70 -28.86 -23.32 80.58
C LYS A 70 -27.62 -22.42 80.44
N LYS A 71 -27.17 -21.79 81.52
CA LYS A 71 -25.96 -20.97 81.53
C LYS A 71 -24.73 -21.79 81.16
N GLY A 72 -24.57 -23.00 81.73
CA GLY A 72 -23.50 -23.93 81.40
C GLY A 72 -23.50 -24.29 79.91
N LEU A 73 -24.68 -24.62 79.35
CA LEU A 73 -24.82 -24.92 77.92
C LEU A 73 -24.45 -23.72 77.04
N ILE A 74 -24.90 -22.51 77.39
CA ILE A 74 -24.57 -21.29 76.63
C ILE A 74 -23.07 -21.00 76.69
N ILE A 75 -22.43 -21.16 77.85
CA ILE A 75 -20.97 -20.99 77.99
C ILE A 75 -20.23 -22.00 77.11
N ALA A 76 -20.64 -23.27 77.13
CA ALA A 76 -20.04 -24.30 76.28
C ALA A 76 -20.22 -23.99 74.78
N LYS A 77 -21.41 -23.55 74.36
CA LYS A 77 -21.68 -23.11 72.98
C LYS A 77 -20.83 -21.91 72.58
N HIS A 78 -20.73 -20.89 73.43
CA HIS A 78 -19.91 -19.72 73.16
C HIS A 78 -18.42 -20.09 73.04
N ALA A 79 -17.91 -20.98 73.90
CA ALA A 79 -16.54 -21.47 73.81
C ALA A 79 -16.29 -22.26 72.52
N ALA A 80 -17.22 -23.11 72.10
CA ALA A 80 -17.14 -23.84 70.83
C ALA A 80 -17.15 -22.87 69.62
N GLN A 81 -18.10 -21.93 69.59
CA GLN A 81 -18.17 -20.89 68.55
C GLN A 81 -16.91 -20.06 68.49
N LYS A 82 -16.34 -19.66 69.64
CA LYS A 82 -15.08 -18.91 69.66
C LYS A 82 -13.94 -19.71 69.03
N ARG A 83 -13.84 -21.02 69.31
CA ARG A 83 -12.84 -21.89 68.67
C ARG A 83 -13.08 -22.02 67.17
N GLU A 84 -14.31 -22.24 66.74
CA GLU A 84 -14.67 -22.32 65.31
C GLU A 84 -14.34 -21.02 64.58
N THR A 85 -14.67 -19.86 65.16
CA THR A 85 -14.33 -18.56 64.56
C THR A 85 -12.83 -18.33 64.50
N GLN A 86 -12.06 -18.86 65.46
CA GLN A 86 -10.61 -18.75 65.42
C GLN A 86 -10.02 -19.61 64.29
N ILE A 87 -10.47 -20.86 64.15
CA ILE A 87 -10.06 -21.74 63.05
C ILE A 87 -10.41 -21.11 61.70
N ALA A 88 -11.60 -20.51 61.58
CA ALA A 88 -12.00 -19.81 60.36
C ALA A 88 -11.12 -18.58 60.07
N ARG A 89 -10.70 -17.84 61.09
CA ARG A 89 -9.76 -16.71 60.94
C ARG A 89 -8.38 -17.17 60.52
N ASP A 90 -7.88 -18.24 61.13
CA ASP A 90 -6.57 -18.79 60.80
C ASP A 90 -6.56 -19.29 59.35
N ALA A 91 -7.63 -19.97 58.91
CA ALA A 91 -7.80 -20.40 57.52
C ALA A 91 -7.92 -19.20 56.54
N LEU A 92 -8.61 -18.12 56.93
CA LEU A 92 -8.66 -16.90 56.12
C LEU A 92 -7.27 -16.24 56.00
N SER A 93 -6.51 -16.18 57.09
CA SER A 93 -5.14 -15.64 57.07
C SER A 93 -4.22 -16.48 56.19
N GLU A 94 -4.33 -17.81 56.22
CA GLU A 94 -3.56 -18.69 55.34
C GLU A 94 -3.94 -18.49 53.87
N ALA A 95 -5.24 -18.39 53.57
CA ALA A 95 -5.73 -18.09 52.23
C ALA A 95 -5.29 -16.70 51.73
N GLU A 96 -5.20 -15.69 52.59
CA GLU A 96 -4.67 -14.37 52.26
C GLU A 96 -3.18 -14.43 51.88
N ILE A 97 -2.37 -15.17 52.64
CA ILE A 97 -0.94 -15.38 52.34
C ILE A 97 -0.78 -16.13 51.01
N GLU A 98 -1.56 -17.17 50.77
CA GLU A 98 -1.56 -17.89 49.49
C GLU A 98 -1.96 -16.98 48.32
N MET A 99 -2.99 -16.14 48.52
CA MET A 99 -3.44 -15.18 47.51
C MET A 99 -2.37 -14.13 47.18
N GLU A 100 -1.63 -13.65 48.19
CA GLU A 100 -0.48 -12.78 47.99
C GLU A 100 0.65 -13.47 47.22
N SER A 101 0.95 -14.73 47.55
CA SER A 101 1.93 -15.56 46.83
C SER A 101 1.55 -15.70 45.35
N ILE A 102 0.32 -16.11 45.05
CA ILE A 102 -0.20 -16.23 43.68
C ILE A 102 -0.11 -14.90 42.94
N ASN A 103 -0.43 -13.78 43.60
CA ASN A 103 -0.35 -12.46 42.99
C ASN A 103 1.11 -12.07 42.66
N SER A 104 2.06 -12.45 43.51
CA SER A 104 3.49 -12.23 43.28
C SER A 104 3.99 -13.06 42.07
N GLU A 105 3.60 -14.33 41.97
CA GLU A 105 3.93 -15.20 40.83
C GLU A 105 3.30 -14.67 39.54
N LYS A 106 2.04 -14.25 39.57
CA LYS A 106 1.37 -13.65 38.42
C LYS A 106 2.12 -12.41 37.91
N LYS A 107 2.59 -11.54 38.81
CA LYS A 107 3.42 -10.38 38.44
C LYS A 107 4.74 -10.82 37.82
N GLN A 108 5.41 -11.82 38.39
CA GLN A 108 6.66 -12.37 37.86
C GLN A 108 6.48 -12.96 36.46
N ILE A 109 5.49 -13.81 36.25
CA ILE A 109 5.18 -14.42 34.95
C ILE A 109 4.83 -13.34 33.93
N THR A 110 4.06 -12.32 34.33
CA THR A 110 3.74 -11.19 33.44
C THR A 110 5.00 -10.43 33.04
N ALA A 111 5.94 -10.22 33.95
CA ALA A 111 7.21 -9.56 33.66
C ALA A 111 8.10 -10.41 32.74
N GLN A 112 8.18 -11.73 32.99
CA GLN A 112 8.90 -12.66 32.12
C GLN A 112 8.29 -12.70 30.71
N TRP A 113 6.96 -12.80 30.61
CA TRP A 113 6.26 -12.78 29.33
C TRP A 113 6.50 -11.48 28.55
N LYS A 114 6.44 -10.32 29.22
CA LYS A 114 6.79 -9.02 28.61
C LYS A 114 8.24 -8.99 28.12
N SER A 115 9.18 -9.53 28.89
CA SER A 115 10.58 -9.63 28.50
C SER A 115 10.75 -10.52 27.25
N SER A 116 10.11 -11.69 27.23
CA SER A 116 10.10 -12.57 26.05
C SER A 116 9.49 -11.89 24.82
N LEU A 117 8.44 -11.09 24.99
CA LEU A 117 7.83 -10.32 23.90
C LEU A 117 8.81 -9.29 23.31
N ILE A 118 9.60 -8.60 24.15
CA ILE A 118 10.63 -7.65 23.69
C ILE A 118 11.72 -8.39 22.93
N VAL A 119 12.15 -9.56 23.41
CA VAL A 119 13.15 -10.38 22.72
C VAL A 119 12.61 -10.83 21.35
N LEU A 120 11.37 -11.29 21.28
CA LEU A 120 10.72 -11.65 20.01
C LEU A 120 10.65 -10.47 19.04
N ALA A 121 10.22 -9.30 19.50
CA ALA A 121 10.19 -8.09 18.66
C ALA A 121 11.57 -7.71 18.10
N ARG A 122 12.63 -7.85 18.91
CA ARG A 122 14.01 -7.61 18.47
C ARG A 122 14.51 -8.67 17.48
N CYS A 123 14.10 -9.93 17.66
CA CYS A 123 14.35 -10.99 16.70
C CYS A 123 13.64 -10.71 15.37
N ASP A 124 12.38 -10.26 15.41
CA ASP A 124 11.62 -9.89 14.21
C ASP A 124 12.29 -8.71 13.47
N GLU A 125 12.75 -7.69 14.19
CA GLU A 125 13.52 -6.59 13.61
C GLU A 125 14.83 -7.06 12.97
N ALA A 126 15.55 -7.98 13.62
CA ALA A 126 16.76 -8.58 13.06
C ALA A 126 16.46 -9.42 11.80
N VAL A 127 15.37 -10.20 11.80
CA VAL A 127 14.92 -10.97 10.64
C VAL A 127 14.53 -10.04 9.49
N GLN A 128 13.82 -8.95 9.77
CA GLN A 128 13.47 -7.95 8.77
C GLN A 128 14.71 -7.29 8.18
N GLY A 129 15.68 -6.92 9.01
CA GLY A 129 16.98 -6.40 8.55
C GLY A 129 17.74 -7.39 7.66
N LEU A 130 17.69 -8.70 7.97
CA LEU A 130 18.26 -9.73 7.11
C LEU A 130 17.51 -9.90 5.79
N LEU A 131 16.17 -9.81 5.79
CA LEU A 131 15.35 -9.85 4.58
C LEU A 131 15.66 -8.66 3.66
N ASP A 132 15.76 -7.46 4.21
CA ASP A 132 16.13 -6.26 3.47
C ASP A 132 17.56 -6.38 2.89
N ALA A 133 18.51 -6.93 3.66
CA ALA A 133 19.86 -7.22 3.16
C ALA A 133 19.86 -8.22 2.00
N ILE A 134 19.06 -9.30 2.09
CA ILE A 134 18.90 -10.28 1.01
C ILE A 134 18.29 -9.62 -0.24
N GLN A 135 17.30 -8.76 -0.07
CA GLN A 135 16.67 -8.05 -1.19
C GLN A 135 17.66 -7.11 -1.88
N ASN A 136 18.41 -6.32 -1.11
CA ASN A 136 19.48 -5.46 -1.63
C ASN A 136 20.54 -6.28 -2.38
N GLN A 137 20.93 -7.45 -1.86
CA GLN A 137 21.90 -8.33 -2.51
C GLN A 137 21.37 -8.92 -3.83
N LYS A 138 20.08 -9.26 -3.90
CA LYS A 138 19.44 -9.69 -5.17
C LYS A 138 19.44 -8.58 -6.21
N GLU A 139 19.15 -7.34 -5.81
CA GLU A 139 19.17 -6.19 -6.71
C GLU A 139 20.60 -5.92 -7.24
N GLN A 140 21.61 -6.00 -6.38
CA GLN A 140 23.01 -5.94 -6.80
C GLN A 140 23.38 -7.08 -7.75
N GLN A 141 22.91 -8.31 -7.49
CA GLN A 141 23.16 -9.44 -8.39
C GLN A 141 22.51 -9.22 -9.77
N LEU A 142 21.30 -8.68 -9.84
CA LEU A 142 20.64 -8.31 -11.09
C LEU A 142 21.41 -7.21 -11.84
N ALA A 143 21.92 -6.21 -11.13
CA ALA A 143 22.77 -5.16 -11.72
C ALA A 143 24.04 -5.76 -12.33
N ILE A 144 24.75 -6.61 -11.57
CA ILE A 144 25.97 -7.32 -12.05
C ILE A 144 25.64 -8.24 -13.24
N GLN A 145 24.48 -8.91 -13.24
CA GLN A 145 24.05 -9.71 -14.39
C GLN A 145 23.78 -8.84 -15.63
N GLY A 146 23.18 -7.66 -15.44
CA GLY A 146 23.00 -6.66 -16.51
C GLY A 146 24.33 -6.18 -17.08
N GLU A 147 25.29 -5.85 -16.21
CA GLU A 147 26.65 -5.49 -16.61
C GLU A 147 27.33 -6.63 -17.37
N LYS A 148 27.29 -7.86 -16.84
CA LYS A 148 27.83 -9.06 -17.50
C LYS A 148 27.21 -9.29 -18.87
N HIS A 149 25.91 -9.07 -19.03
CA HIS A 149 25.24 -9.17 -20.33
C HIS A 149 25.74 -8.09 -21.30
N SER A 150 25.86 -6.85 -20.83
CA SER A 150 26.38 -5.74 -21.64
C SER A 150 27.84 -5.96 -22.07
N LEU A 151 28.69 -6.46 -21.17
CA LEU A 151 30.09 -6.81 -21.44
C LEU A 151 30.19 -7.97 -22.43
N ARG A 152 29.37 -9.02 -22.28
CA ARG A 152 29.29 -10.12 -23.27
C ARG A 152 28.91 -9.61 -24.66
N LYS A 153 27.99 -8.64 -24.74
CA LYS A 153 27.60 -8.02 -26.01
C LYS A 153 28.74 -7.18 -26.62
N ALA A 154 29.47 -6.44 -25.78
CA ALA A 154 30.65 -5.70 -26.21
C ALA A 154 31.76 -6.64 -26.73
N ILE A 155 32.05 -7.72 -26.02
CA ILE A 155 33.02 -8.75 -26.42
C ILE A 155 32.63 -9.36 -27.77
N LYS A 156 31.37 -9.74 -27.97
CA LYS A 156 30.89 -10.25 -29.27
C LYS A 156 31.09 -9.23 -30.41
N LYS A 157 30.87 -7.94 -30.14
CA LYS A 157 31.06 -6.88 -31.13
C LYS A 157 32.54 -6.70 -31.48
N GLU A 158 33.44 -6.77 -30.49
CA GLU A 158 34.88 -6.73 -30.74
C GLU A 158 35.36 -7.97 -31.49
N HIS A 159 34.87 -9.18 -31.15
CA HIS A 159 35.17 -10.38 -31.94
C HIS A 159 34.75 -10.26 -33.40
N ALA A 160 33.54 -9.74 -33.67
CA ALA A 160 33.09 -9.52 -35.05
C ALA A 160 33.98 -8.53 -35.82
N LYS A 161 34.53 -7.50 -35.14
CA LYS A 161 35.52 -6.60 -35.75
C LYS A 161 36.83 -7.30 -36.03
N VAL A 162 37.33 -8.10 -35.08
CA VAL A 162 38.55 -8.89 -35.27
C VAL A 162 38.40 -9.85 -36.46
N GLU A 163 37.26 -10.53 -36.59
CA GLU A 163 36.98 -11.38 -37.75
C GLU A 163 36.98 -10.57 -39.06
N GLN A 164 36.36 -9.38 -39.06
CA GLN A 164 36.38 -8.49 -40.23
C GLN A 164 37.81 -8.04 -40.57
N GLU A 165 38.61 -7.69 -39.57
CA GLU A 165 40.02 -7.32 -39.73
C GLU A 165 40.83 -8.50 -40.29
N ILE A 166 40.64 -9.72 -39.79
CA ILE A 166 41.27 -10.94 -40.32
C ILE A 166 40.91 -11.13 -41.80
N VAL A 167 39.64 -10.94 -42.18
CA VAL A 167 39.22 -11.02 -43.58
C VAL A 167 39.93 -9.95 -44.43
N THR A 168 40.05 -8.72 -43.94
CA THR A 168 40.78 -7.67 -44.65
C THR A 168 42.27 -7.99 -44.77
N LEU A 169 42.88 -8.55 -43.72
CA LEU A 169 44.29 -8.91 -43.66
C LEU A 169 44.60 -10.03 -44.66
N ASN A 170 43.77 -11.08 -44.69
CA ASN A 170 43.84 -12.14 -45.70
C ASN A 170 43.67 -11.59 -47.12
N GLY A 171 42.78 -10.60 -47.32
CA GLY A 171 42.62 -9.90 -48.59
C GLY A 171 43.87 -9.14 -49.01
N ILE A 172 44.53 -8.44 -48.08
CA ILE A 172 45.79 -7.74 -48.31
C ILE A 172 46.92 -8.73 -48.61
N GLU A 173 47.06 -9.81 -47.84
CA GLU A 173 48.07 -10.85 -48.09
C GLU A 173 47.91 -11.47 -49.48
N ASN A 174 46.67 -11.76 -49.89
CA ASN A 174 46.40 -12.27 -51.23
C ASN A 174 46.79 -11.25 -52.31
N ARG A 175 46.52 -9.96 -52.11
CA ARG A 175 46.98 -8.89 -53.00
C ARG A 175 48.51 -8.81 -53.05
N ILE A 176 49.19 -8.91 -51.91
CA ILE A 176 50.67 -8.96 -51.83
C ILE A 176 51.20 -10.15 -52.62
N LYS A 177 50.64 -11.35 -52.44
CA LYS A 177 51.03 -12.56 -53.21
C LYS A 177 50.84 -12.37 -54.71
N VAL A 178 49.73 -11.76 -55.14
CA VAL A 178 49.49 -11.45 -56.56
C VAL A 178 50.51 -10.43 -57.09
N ILE A 179 50.80 -9.37 -56.32
CA ILE A 179 51.80 -8.37 -56.69
C ILE A 179 53.20 -9.00 -56.77
N GLN A 180 53.59 -9.86 -55.83
CA GLN A 180 54.85 -10.59 -55.87
C GLN A 180 54.96 -11.46 -57.13
N ARG A 181 53.91 -12.19 -57.52
CA ARG A 181 53.90 -12.95 -58.78
C ARG A 181 54.06 -12.04 -60.00
N LYS A 182 53.34 -10.91 -60.03
CA LYS A 182 53.49 -9.92 -61.11
C LYS A 182 54.91 -9.35 -61.15
N MET A 183 55.51 -9.08 -59.99
CA MET A 183 56.88 -8.59 -59.89
C MET A 183 57.89 -9.62 -60.40
N GLN A 184 57.73 -10.89 -60.03
CA GLN A 184 58.54 -11.99 -60.56
C GLN A 184 58.39 -12.13 -62.09
N GLN A 185 57.18 -11.99 -62.63
CA GLN A 185 56.96 -11.99 -64.08
C GLN A 185 57.68 -10.83 -64.78
N VAL A 186 57.63 -9.62 -64.19
CA VAL A 186 58.35 -8.44 -64.73
C VAL A 186 59.87 -8.64 -64.67
N VAL A 187 60.39 -9.19 -63.57
CA VAL A 187 61.82 -9.52 -63.44
C VAL A 187 62.25 -10.55 -64.48
N ALA A 188 61.46 -11.62 -64.68
CA ALA A 188 61.74 -12.63 -65.69
C ALA A 188 61.72 -12.05 -67.11
N LYS A 189 60.75 -11.16 -67.43
CA LYS A 189 60.72 -10.45 -68.71
C LYS A 189 61.95 -9.56 -68.89
N ARG A 190 62.35 -8.83 -67.84
CA ARG A 190 63.55 -7.98 -67.87
C ARG A 190 64.82 -8.80 -68.12
N LEU A 191 64.97 -9.96 -67.49
CA LEU A 191 66.11 -10.86 -67.72
C LEU A 191 66.15 -11.36 -69.17
N LYS A 192 65.00 -11.77 -69.73
CA LYS A 192 64.92 -12.15 -71.16
C LYS A 192 65.33 -11.01 -72.08
N PHE A 193 64.85 -9.80 -71.84
CA PHE A 193 65.26 -8.64 -72.64
C PHE A 193 66.76 -8.32 -72.49
N LEU A 194 67.35 -8.54 -71.32
CA LEU A 194 68.79 -8.38 -71.12
C LEU A 194 69.60 -9.47 -71.86
N GLU A 195 69.12 -10.72 -71.88
CA GLU A 195 69.73 -11.80 -72.66
C GLU A 195 69.63 -11.54 -74.17
N GLU A 196 68.47 -11.08 -74.64
CA GLU A 196 68.26 -10.67 -76.04
C GLU A 196 69.17 -9.50 -76.40
N TYR A 197 69.26 -8.48 -75.54
CA TYR A 197 70.16 -7.34 -75.72
C TYR A 197 71.63 -7.78 -75.78
N ALA A 198 72.06 -8.67 -74.88
CA ALA A 198 73.43 -9.22 -74.90
C ALA A 198 73.72 -9.99 -76.19
N ARG A 199 72.76 -10.77 -76.70
CA ARG A 199 72.90 -11.50 -77.97
C ARG A 199 73.01 -10.54 -79.16
N ILE A 200 72.19 -9.49 -79.18
CA ILE A 200 72.29 -8.45 -80.21
C ILE A 200 73.65 -7.78 -80.14
N LEU A 201 74.16 -7.46 -78.95
CA LEU A 201 75.48 -6.84 -78.77
C LEU A 201 76.61 -7.73 -79.34
N VAL A 202 76.57 -9.04 -79.08
CA VAL A 202 77.53 -10.00 -79.66
C VAL A 202 77.39 -10.08 -81.18
N SER A 203 76.15 -10.14 -81.69
CA SER A 203 75.90 -10.14 -83.13
C SER A 203 76.41 -8.87 -83.80
N VAL A 204 76.28 -7.71 -83.15
CA VAL A 204 76.80 -6.43 -83.63
C VAL A 204 78.32 -6.46 -83.68
N GLN A 205 78.99 -6.93 -82.62
CA GLN A 205 80.45 -7.11 -82.61
C GLN A 205 80.94 -8.06 -83.70
N GLU A 206 80.20 -9.16 -83.96
CA GLU A 206 80.52 -10.07 -85.05
C GLU A 206 80.33 -9.43 -86.43
N THR A 207 79.31 -8.57 -86.60
CA THR A 207 79.11 -7.83 -87.85
C THR A 207 80.16 -6.74 -88.06
N GLU A 208 80.53 -5.99 -87.01
CA GLU A 208 81.62 -5.01 -87.05
C GLU A 208 82.95 -5.68 -87.40
N ALA A 209 83.24 -6.86 -86.81
CA ALA A 209 84.45 -7.62 -87.15
C ALA A 209 84.44 -8.16 -88.59
N LYS A 210 83.26 -8.49 -89.15
CA LYS A 210 83.13 -8.86 -90.57
C LYS A 210 83.29 -7.65 -91.48
N GLU A 211 82.73 -6.51 -91.11
CA GLU A 211 82.89 -5.24 -91.80
C GLU A 211 84.37 -4.85 -91.88
N ASP A 212 85.10 -4.92 -90.76
CA ASP A 212 86.54 -4.66 -90.72
C ASP A 212 87.35 -5.59 -91.64
N LYS A 213 86.95 -6.87 -91.76
CA LYS A 213 87.58 -7.81 -92.70
C LYS A 213 87.31 -7.41 -94.14
N ILE A 214 86.06 -7.06 -94.47
CA ILE A 214 85.67 -6.60 -95.81
C ILE A 214 86.39 -5.28 -96.14
N ILE A 215 86.54 -4.36 -95.20
CA ILE A 215 87.32 -3.12 -95.39
C ILE A 215 88.79 -3.44 -95.70
N LYS A 216 89.39 -4.41 -95.01
CA LYS A 216 90.77 -4.84 -95.31
C LYS A 216 90.88 -5.53 -96.67
N GLU A 217 89.95 -6.42 -96.99
CA GLU A 217 89.90 -7.11 -98.28
C GLU A 217 89.68 -6.13 -99.44
N THR A 218 88.77 -5.18 -99.28
CA THR A 218 88.55 -4.11 -100.28
C THR A 218 89.77 -3.22 -100.42
N ALA A 219 90.47 -2.86 -99.33
CA ALA A 219 91.74 -2.14 -99.42
C ALA A 219 92.80 -2.91 -100.22
N VAL A 220 92.94 -4.23 -99.99
CA VAL A 220 93.85 -5.09 -100.76
C VAL A 220 93.44 -5.15 -102.23
N MET A 221 92.16 -5.41 -102.51
CA MET A 221 91.64 -5.46 -103.88
C MET A 221 91.81 -4.12 -104.60
N THR A 222 91.62 -2.99 -103.92
CA THR A 222 91.88 -1.66 -104.51
C THR A 222 93.36 -1.44 -104.81
N ALA A 223 94.27 -1.95 -103.96
CA ALA A 223 95.70 -1.88 -104.23
C ALA A 223 96.11 -2.80 -105.40
N GLU A 224 95.50 -3.98 -105.52
CA GLU A 224 95.68 -4.89 -106.66
C GLU A 224 95.12 -4.29 -107.95
N ILE A 225 93.93 -3.67 -107.91
CA ILE A 225 93.35 -2.93 -109.04
C ILE A 225 94.28 -1.80 -109.45
N GLN A 226 94.77 -0.98 -108.53
CA GLN A 226 95.74 0.08 -108.85
C GLN A 226 97.04 -0.45 -109.45
N ALA A 227 97.50 -1.63 -109.02
CA ALA A 227 98.67 -2.28 -109.59
C ALA A 227 98.40 -2.82 -111.01
N ILE A 228 97.21 -3.37 -111.25
CA ILE A 228 96.75 -3.81 -112.57
C ILE A 228 96.52 -2.63 -113.49
N GLU A 229 95.89 -1.55 -113.04
CA GLU A 229 95.72 -0.30 -113.80
C GLU A 229 97.06 0.30 -114.21
N LYS A 230 98.07 0.28 -113.32
CA LYS A 230 99.44 0.68 -113.68
C LYS A 230 100.07 -0.25 -114.73
N LYS A 231 99.80 -1.56 -114.68
CA LYS A 231 100.26 -2.50 -115.71
C LYS A 231 99.54 -2.25 -117.04
N ILE A 232 98.22 -2.08 -117.02
CA ILE A 232 97.41 -1.76 -118.20
C ILE A 232 97.86 -0.45 -118.83
N LEU A 233 98.15 0.60 -118.05
CA LEU A 233 98.68 1.85 -118.60
C LEU A 233 100.02 1.64 -119.30
N LYS A 234 100.90 0.82 -118.73
CA LYS A 234 102.18 0.47 -119.34
C LYS A 234 102.00 -0.36 -120.61
N ASP A 235 101.13 -1.37 -120.57
CA ASP A 235 100.79 -2.21 -121.72
C ASP A 235 100.10 -1.39 -122.82
N CYS A 236 99.29 -0.37 -122.46
CA CYS A 236 98.66 0.57 -123.38
C CYS A 236 99.68 1.53 -124.04
N GLU A 237 100.69 1.97 -123.30
CA GLU A 237 101.81 2.73 -123.89
C GLU A 237 102.60 1.86 -124.88
N GLU A 238 102.83 0.58 -124.54
CA GLU A 238 103.49 -0.39 -125.41
C GLU A 238 102.63 -0.77 -126.64
N THR A 239 101.29 -0.91 -126.49
CA THR A 239 100.39 -1.15 -127.62
C THR A 239 100.17 0.09 -128.47
N MET A 240 100.12 1.31 -127.93
CA MET A 240 100.09 2.54 -128.74
C MET A 240 101.34 2.67 -129.60
N MET A 241 102.52 2.34 -129.05
CA MET A 241 103.77 2.30 -129.83
C MET A 241 103.69 1.27 -130.97
N LEU A 242 103.15 0.08 -130.70
CA LEU A 242 102.96 -0.97 -131.71
C LEU A 242 101.86 -0.66 -132.73
N GLU A 243 100.77 -0.01 -132.30
CA GLU A 243 99.66 0.44 -133.15
C GLU A 243 100.08 1.61 -134.04
N ASP A 244 100.90 2.55 -133.56
CA ASP A 244 101.49 3.60 -134.41
C ASP A 244 102.42 3.00 -135.48
N ASP A 245 103.15 1.93 -135.15
CA ASP A 245 103.95 1.17 -136.10
C ASP A 245 103.08 0.34 -137.07
N MET A 246 101.95 -0.20 -136.59
CA MET A 246 100.97 -0.92 -137.42
C MET A 246 100.14 -0.01 -138.31
N ILE A 247 99.78 1.21 -137.89
CA ILE A 247 99.02 2.19 -138.69
C ILE A 247 99.91 2.77 -139.79
N LYS A 248 101.21 2.99 -139.53
CA LYS A 248 102.20 3.26 -140.60
C LYS A 248 102.28 2.11 -141.61
N SER A 249 102.03 0.87 -141.19
CA SER A 249 102.03 -0.35 -142.02
C SER A 249 100.71 -0.58 -142.78
N LEU A 250 99.54 -0.41 -142.14
CA LEU A 250 98.20 -0.61 -142.69
C LEU A 250 97.71 0.58 -143.53
N GLY A 251 98.17 1.80 -143.25
CA GLY A 251 97.96 2.95 -144.12
C GLY A 251 98.52 2.73 -145.53
N ASN A 252 99.54 1.87 -145.67
CA ASN A 252 100.10 1.47 -146.96
C ASN A 252 99.31 0.32 -147.63
N GLN A 253 98.29 -0.29 -146.99
CA GLN A 253 97.61 -1.50 -147.47
C GLN A 253 96.08 -1.41 -147.68
N VAL A 254 95.37 -0.37 -147.22
CA VAL A 254 93.88 -0.33 -147.25
C VAL A 254 93.29 0.71 -148.24
N THR A 255 93.83 0.76 -149.45
CA THR A 255 93.11 1.32 -150.61
C THR A 255 92.64 0.18 -151.51
N LEU A 256 91.31 -0.02 -151.62
CA LEU A 256 90.50 -1.00 -152.41
C LEU A 256 89.93 -2.15 -151.53
N GLU A 257 88.63 -2.42 -151.31
CA GLU A 257 87.42 -2.34 -152.14
C GLU A 257 86.09 -2.53 -151.33
N ARG A 258 84.93 -2.42 -152.00
CA ARG A 258 83.58 -2.00 -151.51
C ARG A 258 82.60 -3.13 -151.06
N SER A 259 83.08 -4.34 -150.72
CA SER A 259 82.21 -5.54 -150.53
C SER A 259 81.59 -5.71 -149.13
N HIS A 260 81.93 -4.87 -148.15
CA HIS A 260 81.56 -5.07 -146.74
C HIS A 260 80.14 -4.65 -146.34
N GLN A 261 79.36 -4.01 -147.21
CA GLN A 261 78.04 -3.46 -146.83
C GLN A 261 76.91 -4.49 -146.74
N LYS A 262 76.96 -5.61 -147.50
CA LYS A 262 75.92 -6.67 -147.43
C LYS A 262 76.03 -7.52 -146.15
N LEU A 263 77.25 -7.78 -145.69
CA LEU A 263 77.50 -8.52 -144.45
C LEU A 263 76.87 -7.81 -143.23
N VAL A 264 76.90 -6.48 -143.21
CA VAL A 264 76.34 -5.67 -142.12
C VAL A 264 74.82 -5.80 -142.01
N HIS A 265 74.11 -5.92 -143.14
CA HIS A 265 72.65 -6.01 -143.13
C HIS A 265 72.15 -7.35 -142.60
N ASP A 266 72.79 -8.47 -142.98
CA ASP A 266 72.43 -9.79 -142.48
C ASP A 266 72.71 -9.93 -140.97
N ILE A 267 73.78 -9.28 -140.48
CA ILE A 267 74.10 -9.20 -139.05
C ILE A 267 72.98 -8.47 -138.26
N MET A 268 72.38 -7.42 -138.82
CA MET A 268 71.30 -6.69 -138.13
C MET A 268 70.01 -7.50 -138.01
N ALA A 269 69.63 -8.27 -139.04
CA ALA A 269 68.41 -9.10 -139.01
C ALA A 269 68.51 -10.24 -137.98
N VAL A 270 69.70 -10.85 -137.86
CA VAL A 270 69.98 -11.87 -136.83
C VAL A 270 69.90 -11.26 -135.43
N ARG A 271 70.47 -10.08 -135.20
CA ARG A 271 70.40 -9.38 -133.90
C ARG A 271 68.98 -9.07 -133.44
N GLN A 272 68.06 -8.81 -134.36
CA GLN A 272 66.69 -8.45 -134.01
C GLN A 272 65.82 -9.66 -133.64
N LYS A 273 66.11 -10.85 -134.20
CA LYS A 273 65.53 -12.11 -133.73
C LYS A 273 66.10 -12.54 -132.39
N VAL A 274 67.42 -12.40 -132.20
CA VAL A 274 68.10 -12.69 -130.91
C VAL A 274 67.47 -11.86 -129.78
N LYS A 275 67.24 -10.57 -129.97
CA LYS A 275 66.59 -9.73 -128.94
C LYS A 275 65.17 -10.17 -128.54
N LYS A 276 64.38 -10.75 -129.45
CA LYS A 276 63.01 -11.19 -129.12
C LYS A 276 63.03 -12.50 -128.34
N GLU A 277 63.90 -13.43 -128.72
CA GLU A 277 64.14 -14.66 -127.94
C GLU A 277 64.73 -14.32 -126.57
N ASP A 278 65.67 -13.38 -126.48
CA ASP A 278 66.24 -12.93 -125.19
C ASP A 278 65.16 -12.37 -124.24
N MET A 279 64.19 -11.61 -124.76
CA MET A 279 63.07 -11.11 -123.94
C MET A 279 62.18 -12.25 -123.40
N LEU A 280 61.83 -13.22 -124.24
CA LEU A 280 61.03 -14.38 -123.81
C LEU A 280 61.80 -15.25 -122.81
N VAL A 281 63.12 -15.40 -122.99
CA VAL A 281 63.99 -16.08 -122.02
C VAL A 281 63.96 -15.35 -120.68
N THR A 282 64.05 -14.01 -120.66
CA THR A 282 63.98 -13.27 -119.38
C THR A 282 62.62 -13.37 -118.69
N GLU A 283 61.51 -13.42 -119.44
CA GLU A 283 60.18 -13.61 -118.86
C GLU A 283 60.01 -15.02 -118.28
N LEU A 284 60.48 -16.06 -119.00
CA LEU A 284 60.50 -17.44 -118.50
C LEU A 284 61.44 -17.62 -117.31
N GLU A 285 62.58 -16.93 -117.28
CA GLU A 285 63.51 -16.92 -116.14
C GLU A 285 62.88 -16.27 -114.91
N PHE A 286 62.08 -15.21 -115.09
CA PHE A 286 61.35 -14.58 -113.99
C PHE A 286 60.26 -15.49 -113.42
N GLU A 287 59.44 -16.12 -114.27
CA GLU A 287 58.44 -17.09 -113.80
C GLU A 287 59.09 -18.32 -113.16
N LEU A 288 60.20 -18.82 -113.71
CA LEU A 288 61.00 -19.89 -113.09
C LEU A 288 61.57 -19.48 -111.73
N ALA A 289 62.02 -18.23 -111.58
CA ALA A 289 62.52 -17.71 -110.31
C ALA A 289 61.39 -17.61 -109.27
N GLN A 290 60.19 -17.20 -109.69
CA GLN A 290 59.02 -17.11 -108.82
C GLN A 290 58.55 -18.50 -108.37
N ILE A 291 58.43 -19.46 -109.30
CA ILE A 291 58.12 -20.86 -108.98
C ILE A 291 59.21 -21.48 -108.09
N ARG A 292 60.51 -21.19 -108.35
CA ARG A 292 61.60 -21.62 -107.45
C ARG A 292 61.44 -21.08 -106.04
N ASN A 293 61.05 -19.82 -105.89
CA ASN A 293 60.86 -19.22 -104.57
C ASN A 293 59.72 -19.90 -103.81
N ASP A 294 58.60 -20.20 -104.48
CA ASP A 294 57.47 -20.89 -103.87
C ASP A 294 57.78 -22.36 -103.56
N VAL A 295 58.52 -23.05 -104.45
CA VAL A 295 59.05 -24.41 -104.18
C VAL A 295 59.99 -24.39 -102.98
N LEU A 296 60.87 -23.38 -102.86
CA LEU A 296 61.78 -23.24 -101.71
C LEU A 296 61.03 -22.91 -100.41
N LYS A 297 59.99 -22.08 -100.46
CA LYS A 297 59.12 -21.81 -99.30
C LYS A 297 58.43 -23.08 -98.84
N VAL A 298 57.80 -23.83 -99.74
CA VAL A 298 57.14 -25.10 -99.40
C VAL A 298 58.16 -26.15 -98.93
N ALA A 299 59.34 -26.22 -99.55
CA ALA A 299 60.41 -27.12 -99.12
C ALA A 299 60.94 -26.76 -97.72
N SER A 300 61.08 -25.46 -97.40
CA SER A 300 61.49 -25.01 -96.06
C SER A 300 60.44 -25.32 -94.99
N TYR A 301 59.16 -25.16 -95.32
CA TYR A 301 58.05 -25.52 -94.43
C TYR A 301 57.97 -27.03 -94.19
N ASN A 302 58.04 -27.83 -95.26
CA ASN A 302 58.08 -29.28 -95.15
C ASN A 302 59.31 -29.78 -94.37
N LYS A 303 60.48 -29.15 -94.57
CA LYS A 303 61.68 -29.47 -93.80
C LYS A 303 61.52 -29.15 -92.32
N SER A 304 60.91 -28.02 -91.97
CA SER A 304 60.60 -27.69 -90.57
C SER A 304 59.63 -28.70 -89.93
N VAL A 305 58.63 -29.17 -90.67
CA VAL A 305 57.69 -30.20 -90.19
C VAL A 305 58.40 -31.55 -90.05
N GLN A 306 59.29 -31.89 -91.00
CA GLN A 306 60.06 -33.13 -90.97
C GLN A 306 61.11 -33.14 -89.85
N ASP A 307 61.77 -32.03 -89.58
CA ASP A 307 62.71 -31.86 -88.46
C ASP A 307 61.96 -31.95 -87.12
N ALA A 308 60.75 -31.36 -87.02
CA ALA A 308 59.90 -31.50 -85.83
C ALA A 308 59.44 -32.94 -85.61
N LEU A 309 59.03 -33.65 -86.68
CA LEU A 309 58.68 -35.08 -86.62
C LEU A 309 59.90 -35.94 -86.23
N HIS A 310 61.07 -35.67 -86.80
CA HIS A 310 62.29 -36.40 -86.47
C HIS A 310 62.74 -36.15 -85.01
N GLY A 311 62.57 -34.92 -84.51
CA GLY A 311 62.79 -34.58 -83.10
C GLY A 311 61.89 -35.39 -82.18
N LEU A 312 60.59 -35.44 -82.47
CA LEU A 312 59.62 -36.25 -81.71
C LEU A 312 59.92 -37.75 -81.80
N GLU A 313 60.28 -38.27 -82.97
CA GLU A 313 60.67 -39.68 -83.13
C GLU A 313 61.96 -40.02 -82.35
N SER A 314 62.93 -39.11 -82.33
CA SER A 314 64.16 -39.26 -81.56
C SER A 314 63.88 -39.26 -80.06
N GLU A 315 63.04 -38.35 -79.57
CA GLU A 315 62.61 -38.33 -78.17
C GLU A 315 61.87 -39.61 -77.79
N ILE A 316 60.95 -40.08 -78.62
CA ILE A 316 60.24 -41.35 -78.40
C ILE A 316 61.23 -42.52 -78.35
N LYS A 317 62.19 -42.60 -79.27
CA LYS A 317 63.23 -43.65 -79.27
C LYS A 317 64.12 -43.58 -78.03
N GLN A 318 64.53 -42.38 -77.60
CA GLN A 318 65.33 -42.21 -76.38
C GLN A 318 64.54 -42.63 -75.13
N LYS A 319 63.26 -42.24 -75.03
CA LYS A 319 62.39 -42.65 -73.93
C LYS A 319 62.16 -44.16 -73.93
N LEU A 320 61.93 -44.78 -75.09
CA LEU A 320 61.81 -46.24 -75.21
C LEU A 320 63.11 -46.98 -74.83
N LEU A 321 64.28 -46.43 -75.18
CA LEU A 321 65.57 -46.96 -74.74
C LEU A 321 65.76 -46.87 -73.23
N ILE A 322 65.37 -45.75 -72.61
CA ILE A 322 65.42 -45.59 -71.15
C ILE A 322 64.47 -46.58 -70.49
N VAL A 323 63.23 -46.71 -70.99
CA VAL A 323 62.26 -47.70 -70.48
C VAL A 323 62.81 -49.11 -70.61
N SER A 324 63.37 -49.48 -71.77
CA SER A 324 63.98 -50.80 -71.98
C SER A 324 65.14 -51.05 -71.02
N LYS A 325 66.02 -50.06 -70.79
CA LYS A 325 67.10 -50.16 -69.79
C LYS A 325 66.56 -50.35 -68.38
N LEU A 326 65.55 -49.57 -67.98
CA LEU A 326 64.90 -49.68 -66.68
C LEU A 326 64.20 -51.03 -66.51
N ASP A 327 63.54 -51.56 -67.54
CA ASP A 327 62.93 -52.88 -67.51
C ASP A 327 63.98 -54.00 -67.38
N LEU A 328 65.11 -53.86 -68.06
CA LEU A 328 66.24 -54.79 -67.96
C LEU A 328 66.89 -54.73 -66.57
N GLU A 329 67.05 -53.53 -66.02
CA GLU A 329 67.52 -53.33 -64.65
C GLU A 329 66.54 -53.88 -63.63
N MET A 330 65.23 -53.65 -63.80
CA MET A 330 64.21 -54.25 -62.93
C MET A 330 64.21 -55.77 -63.00
N LYS A 331 64.38 -56.36 -64.19
CA LYS A 331 64.51 -57.82 -64.36
C LYS A 331 65.79 -58.35 -63.71
N ARG A 332 66.93 -57.67 -63.89
CA ARG A 332 68.20 -58.02 -63.24
C ARG A 332 68.08 -57.91 -61.72
N LYS A 333 67.55 -56.80 -61.21
CA LYS A 333 67.33 -56.59 -59.77
C LYS A 333 66.33 -57.58 -59.21
N ARG A 334 65.28 -57.96 -59.92
CA ARG A 334 64.38 -59.06 -59.51
C ARG A 334 65.11 -60.39 -59.45
N SER A 335 65.90 -60.74 -60.46
CA SER A 335 66.73 -61.95 -60.44
C SER A 335 67.76 -61.93 -59.31
N ASP A 336 68.42 -60.79 -59.08
CA ASP A 336 69.37 -60.61 -57.99
C ASP A 336 68.68 -60.72 -56.64
N VAL A 337 67.49 -60.13 -56.49
CA VAL A 337 66.66 -60.28 -55.29
C VAL A 337 66.28 -61.74 -55.09
N ASP A 338 65.82 -62.46 -56.12
CA ASP A 338 65.48 -63.89 -56.00
C ASP A 338 66.69 -64.75 -55.61
N VAL A 339 67.87 -64.45 -56.19
CA VAL A 339 69.12 -65.13 -55.85
C VAL A 339 69.54 -64.77 -54.42
N LYS A 340 69.48 -63.50 -54.03
CA LYS A 340 69.81 -63.03 -52.69
C LYS A 340 68.83 -63.53 -51.65
N THR A 341 67.53 -63.66 -51.95
CA THR A 341 66.53 -64.26 -51.08
C THR A 341 66.81 -65.74 -50.91
N LYS A 342 67.10 -66.48 -51.98
CA LYS A 342 67.53 -67.89 -51.89
C LYS A 342 68.85 -68.05 -51.14
N GLU A 343 69.78 -67.12 -51.30
CA GLU A 343 71.06 -67.13 -50.59
C GLU A 343 70.90 -66.72 -49.12
N ILE A 344 70.01 -65.78 -48.81
CA ILE A 344 69.62 -65.44 -47.44
C ILE A 344 68.92 -66.63 -46.80
N ASP A 345 68.06 -67.37 -47.49
CA ASP A 345 67.44 -68.58 -46.94
C ASP A 345 68.47 -69.69 -46.70
N ARG A 346 69.49 -69.81 -47.57
CA ARG A 346 70.62 -70.74 -47.37
C ARG A 346 71.52 -70.30 -46.23
N LEU A 347 71.89 -69.02 -46.18
CA LEU A 347 72.70 -68.42 -45.14
C LEU A 347 71.97 -68.42 -43.81
N ASN A 348 70.66 -68.21 -43.76
CA ASN A 348 69.85 -68.33 -42.54
C ASN A 348 69.78 -69.78 -42.09
N LYS A 349 69.59 -70.75 -43.00
CA LYS A 349 69.71 -72.18 -42.65
C LYS A 349 71.12 -72.56 -42.20
N HIS A 350 72.15 -71.91 -42.73
CA HIS A 350 73.54 -72.14 -42.33
C HIS A 350 73.88 -71.41 -41.02
N TYR A 351 73.30 -70.24 -40.81
CA TYR A 351 73.37 -69.41 -39.63
C TYR A 351 72.68 -70.14 -38.50
N ASP A 352 71.46 -70.63 -38.66
CA ASP A 352 70.74 -71.46 -37.67
C ASP A 352 71.54 -72.72 -37.30
N LYS A 353 72.24 -73.34 -38.27
CA LYS A 353 73.14 -74.48 -38.02
C LYS A 353 74.44 -74.11 -37.32
N LEU A 354 74.94 -72.88 -37.49
CA LEU A 354 76.16 -72.38 -36.86
C LEU A 354 75.88 -71.73 -35.49
N THR A 355 74.77 -71.00 -35.32
CA THR A 355 74.32 -70.40 -34.06
C THR A 355 73.72 -71.42 -33.08
N ALA A 356 73.35 -72.61 -33.55
CA ALA A 356 73.06 -73.74 -32.65
C ALA A 356 74.26 -74.13 -31.76
N ASN A 357 75.50 -73.80 -32.17
CA ASN A 357 76.74 -74.15 -31.46
C ASN A 357 77.51 -72.93 -30.90
N PHE A 358 76.97 -71.70 -31.03
CA PHE A 358 77.54 -70.49 -30.41
C PHE A 358 76.57 -69.93 -29.36
N SER A 359 76.35 -70.68 -28.28
CA SER A 359 76.18 -70.04 -26.97
C SER A 359 77.55 -69.59 -26.51
N ASP A 360 77.96 -68.37 -26.83
CA ASP A 360 78.71 -67.54 -25.89
C ASP A 360 78.91 -66.13 -26.43
N LYS A 361 78.43 -65.19 -25.64
CA LYS A 361 78.48 -63.74 -25.85
C LYS A 361 79.90 -63.25 -25.65
N ASN A 362 80.54 -62.81 -26.72
CA ASN A 362 81.56 -61.77 -26.63
C ASN A 362 80.99 -60.51 -27.27
N PHE A 363 80.25 -59.75 -26.46
CA PHE A 363 79.81 -58.40 -26.83
C PHE A 363 81.05 -57.52 -27.01
N THR A 364 81.16 -56.88 -28.18
CA THR A 364 82.17 -55.85 -28.38
C THR A 364 81.74 -54.55 -27.65
N PRO A 365 82.66 -53.63 -27.30
CA PRO A 365 82.31 -52.38 -26.59
C PRO A 365 81.21 -51.55 -27.27
N TRP A 366 81.12 -51.63 -28.60
CA TRP A 366 80.05 -51.02 -29.39
C TRP A 366 78.71 -51.74 -29.21
N ASP A 367 78.71 -53.06 -29.06
CA ASP A 367 77.49 -53.81 -28.74
C ASP A 367 77.01 -53.53 -27.31
N HIS A 368 77.91 -53.27 -26.36
CA HIS A 368 77.55 -52.77 -25.04
C HIS A 368 76.94 -51.36 -25.10
N MET A 369 77.47 -50.46 -25.95
CA MET A 369 76.89 -49.13 -26.19
C MET A 369 75.50 -49.22 -26.83
N ILE A 370 75.33 -50.08 -27.84
CA ILE A 370 74.04 -50.33 -28.49
C ILE A 370 73.06 -50.95 -27.49
N ALA A 371 73.49 -51.91 -26.67
CA ALA A 371 72.66 -52.50 -25.63
C ALA A 371 72.26 -51.45 -24.58
N ASN A 372 73.16 -50.53 -24.21
CA ASN A 372 72.85 -49.45 -23.28
C ASN A 372 71.86 -48.44 -23.89
N ILE A 373 72.07 -47.98 -25.14
CA ILE A 373 71.13 -47.10 -25.84
C ILE A 373 69.77 -47.80 -26.03
N THR A 374 69.76 -49.10 -26.35
CA THR A 374 68.52 -49.88 -26.48
C THR A 374 67.82 -50.01 -25.13
N TYR A 375 68.58 -50.18 -24.05
CA TYR A 375 68.04 -50.17 -22.69
C TYR A 375 67.43 -48.80 -22.35
N GLU A 376 68.13 -47.70 -22.63
CA GLU A 376 67.64 -46.33 -22.43
C GLU A 376 66.38 -46.04 -23.25
N ILE A 377 66.34 -46.44 -24.53
CA ILE A 377 65.13 -46.33 -25.36
C ILE A 377 63.98 -47.15 -24.75
N SER A 378 64.25 -48.37 -24.29
CA SER A 378 63.23 -49.21 -23.66
C SER A 378 62.74 -48.64 -22.32
N ALA A 379 63.62 -48.00 -21.54
CA ALA A 379 63.30 -47.33 -20.29
C ALA A 379 62.43 -46.10 -20.54
N ILE A 380 62.78 -45.28 -21.54
CA ILE A 380 61.98 -44.12 -21.97
C ILE A 380 60.61 -44.58 -22.52
N ALA A 381 60.56 -45.65 -23.31
CA ALA A 381 59.29 -46.20 -23.81
C ALA A 381 58.39 -46.70 -22.66
N LYS A 382 58.96 -47.35 -21.65
CA LYS A 382 58.23 -47.75 -20.43
C LYS A 382 57.74 -46.53 -19.64
N ALA A 383 58.58 -45.51 -19.46
CA ALA A 383 58.18 -44.27 -18.79
C ALA A 383 57.07 -43.52 -19.55
N SER A 384 57.13 -43.51 -20.89
CA SER A 384 56.10 -42.92 -21.75
C SER A 384 54.77 -43.67 -21.66
N THR A 385 54.79 -45.01 -21.70
CA THR A 385 53.56 -45.81 -21.55
C THR A 385 52.96 -45.69 -20.15
N GLN A 386 53.79 -45.57 -19.11
CA GLN A 386 53.33 -45.32 -17.74
C GLN A 386 52.70 -43.93 -17.62
N SER A 387 53.31 -42.90 -18.21
CA SER A 387 52.74 -41.54 -18.25
C SER A 387 51.42 -41.51 -19.03
N GLN A 388 51.31 -42.24 -20.14
CA GLN A 388 50.06 -42.39 -20.89
C GLN A 388 48.97 -43.10 -20.06
N ARG A 389 49.31 -44.14 -19.29
CA ARG A 389 48.35 -44.79 -18.39
C ARG A 389 47.87 -43.85 -17.29
N GLN A 390 48.78 -43.09 -16.68
CA GLN A 390 48.42 -42.08 -15.68
C GLN A 390 47.53 -41.00 -16.27
N TRP A 391 47.84 -40.53 -17.49
CA TRP A 391 47.01 -39.57 -18.20
C TRP A 391 45.62 -40.13 -18.51
N LEU A 392 45.51 -41.37 -19.00
CA LEU A 392 44.21 -42.02 -19.25
C LEU A 392 43.40 -42.22 -17.97
N ALA A 393 44.05 -42.58 -16.85
CA ALA A 393 43.39 -42.70 -15.56
C ALA A 393 42.82 -41.35 -15.10
N MET A 394 43.62 -40.28 -15.18
CA MET A 394 43.17 -38.94 -14.82
C MET A 394 42.11 -38.38 -15.78
N GLN A 395 42.16 -38.77 -17.06
CA GLN A 395 41.12 -38.44 -18.03
C GLN A 395 39.80 -39.19 -17.74
N SER A 396 39.87 -40.45 -17.30
CA SER A 396 38.68 -41.21 -16.87
C SER A 396 38.05 -40.59 -15.63
N GLU A 397 38.87 -40.25 -14.62
CA GLU A 397 38.41 -39.57 -13.42
C GLU A 397 37.79 -38.20 -13.73
N LEU A 398 38.38 -37.45 -14.67
CA LEU A 398 37.78 -36.20 -15.15
C LEU A 398 36.40 -36.45 -15.79
N VAL A 399 36.26 -37.49 -16.61
CA VAL A 399 34.97 -37.84 -17.22
C VAL A 399 33.95 -38.21 -16.13
N ASP A 400 34.34 -39.01 -15.14
CA ASP A 400 33.47 -39.39 -14.03
C ASP A 400 33.01 -38.16 -13.25
N LEU A 401 33.95 -37.27 -12.85
CA LEU A 401 33.64 -36.01 -12.18
C LEU A 401 32.75 -35.10 -13.04
N THR A 402 32.94 -35.05 -14.36
CA THR A 402 32.04 -34.27 -15.23
C THR A 402 30.63 -34.87 -15.30
N SER A 403 30.50 -36.20 -15.28
CA SER A 403 29.21 -36.87 -15.23
C SER A 403 28.49 -36.62 -13.91
N GLU A 404 29.22 -36.67 -12.79
CA GLU A 404 28.70 -36.34 -11.46
C GLU A 404 28.28 -34.88 -11.38
N ASN A 405 29.09 -33.96 -11.89
CA ASN A 405 28.76 -32.53 -11.94
C ASN A 405 27.49 -32.27 -12.76
N ASN A 406 27.30 -32.97 -13.89
CA ASN A 406 26.08 -32.89 -14.68
C ASN A 406 24.86 -33.42 -13.89
N SER A 407 25.01 -34.54 -13.19
CA SER A 407 23.94 -35.10 -12.34
C SER A 407 23.56 -34.17 -11.18
N LEU A 408 24.55 -33.52 -10.56
CA LEU A 408 24.36 -32.52 -9.51
C LEU A 408 23.67 -31.27 -10.06
N SER A 409 24.05 -30.83 -11.26
CA SER A 409 23.40 -29.72 -11.96
C SER A 409 21.91 -30.01 -12.24
N GLU A 410 21.59 -31.22 -12.71
CA GLU A 410 20.19 -31.63 -12.93
C GLU A 410 19.39 -31.69 -11.61
N ARG A 411 20.01 -32.20 -10.55
CA ARG A 411 19.39 -32.24 -9.21
C ARG A 411 19.20 -30.83 -8.64
N LEU A 412 20.14 -29.91 -8.84
CA LEU A 412 19.99 -28.50 -8.48
C LEU A 412 18.82 -27.86 -9.22
N GLN A 413 18.68 -28.10 -10.52
CA GLN A 413 17.55 -27.59 -11.29
C GLN A 413 16.20 -28.12 -10.77
N LYS A 414 16.13 -29.41 -10.40
CA LYS A 414 14.92 -29.99 -9.78
C LYS A 414 14.57 -29.31 -8.45
N LEU A 415 15.57 -29.10 -7.59
CA LEU A 415 15.39 -28.42 -6.31
C LEU A 415 15.02 -26.94 -6.47
N GLU A 416 15.56 -26.25 -7.48
CA GLU A 416 15.14 -24.88 -7.80
C GLU A 416 13.68 -24.82 -8.25
N ASN A 417 13.24 -25.76 -9.08
CA ASN A 417 11.84 -25.85 -9.50
C ASN A 417 10.92 -26.12 -8.30
N GLU A 418 11.29 -27.04 -7.40
CA GLU A 418 10.56 -27.31 -6.17
C GLU A 418 10.50 -26.09 -5.25
N LYS A 419 11.62 -25.37 -5.09
CA LYS A 419 11.67 -24.10 -4.35
C LYS A 419 10.71 -23.07 -4.93
N VAL A 420 10.65 -22.93 -6.25
CA VAL A 420 9.70 -22.01 -6.92
C VAL A 420 8.26 -22.41 -6.61
N ALA A 421 7.92 -23.70 -6.70
CA ALA A 421 6.59 -24.20 -6.38
C ALA A 421 6.22 -23.97 -4.91
N LEU A 422 7.15 -24.17 -3.97
CA LEU A 422 6.96 -23.90 -2.55
C LEU A 422 6.79 -22.41 -2.26
N VAL A 423 7.56 -21.54 -2.92
CA VAL A 423 7.42 -20.08 -2.80
C VAL A 423 6.05 -19.65 -3.31
N GLN A 424 5.60 -20.14 -4.47
CA GLN A 424 4.26 -19.84 -4.98
C GLN A 424 3.17 -20.32 -4.01
N ARG A 425 3.28 -21.54 -3.48
CA ARG A 425 2.35 -22.05 -2.47
C ARG A 425 2.34 -21.18 -1.20
N ASN A 426 3.51 -20.74 -0.74
CA ASN A 426 3.63 -19.86 0.41
C ASN A 426 2.97 -18.50 0.14
N THR A 427 3.18 -17.89 -1.04
CA THR A 427 2.51 -16.63 -1.40
C THR A 427 0.99 -16.77 -1.44
N ARG A 428 0.45 -17.90 -1.94
CA ARG A 428 -0.99 -18.18 -1.90
C ARG A 428 -1.49 -18.30 -0.46
N LEU A 429 -0.80 -19.07 0.38
CA LEU A 429 -1.17 -19.23 1.80
C LEU A 429 -1.10 -17.90 2.57
N GLN A 430 -0.11 -17.05 2.29
CA GLN A 430 -0.03 -15.71 2.86
C GLN A 430 -1.20 -14.81 2.40
N ALA A 431 -1.59 -14.89 1.12
CA ALA A 431 -2.76 -14.18 0.63
C ALA A 431 -4.07 -14.65 1.31
N ASP A 432 -4.25 -15.96 1.46
CA ASP A 432 -5.40 -16.55 2.15
C ASP A 432 -5.42 -16.15 3.63
N LEU A 433 -4.26 -16.16 4.31
CA LEU A 433 -4.13 -15.73 5.70
C LEU A 433 -4.43 -14.24 5.87
N ASN A 434 -3.97 -13.40 4.94
CA ASN A 434 -4.28 -11.97 4.95
C ASN A 434 -5.79 -11.71 4.75
N LEU A 435 -6.43 -12.48 3.87
CA LEU A 435 -7.89 -12.41 3.66
C LEU A 435 -8.64 -12.84 4.93
N LEU A 436 -8.25 -13.96 5.54
CA LEU A 436 -8.84 -14.43 6.80
C LEU A 436 -8.63 -13.41 7.93
N SER A 437 -7.44 -12.83 8.04
CA SER A 437 -7.14 -11.79 9.03
C SER A 437 -8.02 -10.55 8.82
N LYS A 438 -8.23 -10.14 7.57
CA LYS A 438 -9.15 -9.04 7.24
C LYS A 438 -10.58 -9.39 7.64
N ASN A 439 -11.07 -10.58 7.28
CA ASN A 439 -12.43 -11.02 7.65
C ASN A 439 -12.62 -11.07 9.17
N VAL A 440 -11.61 -11.50 9.93
CA VAL A 440 -11.65 -11.48 11.41
C VAL A 440 -11.73 -10.05 11.94
N LYS A 441 -10.96 -9.11 11.38
CA LYS A 441 -11.05 -7.68 11.76
C LYS A 441 -12.42 -7.10 11.44
N ASP A 442 -12.95 -7.36 10.24
CA ASP A 442 -14.27 -6.88 9.83
C ASP A 442 -15.38 -7.44 10.75
N LEU A 443 -15.27 -8.72 11.16
CA LEU A 443 -16.17 -9.33 12.14
C LEU A 443 -16.02 -8.72 13.54
N ASP A 444 -14.80 -8.46 14.00
CA ASP A 444 -14.56 -7.82 15.30
C ASP A 444 -15.11 -6.38 15.34
N ASP A 445 -14.91 -5.61 14.26
CA ASP A 445 -15.48 -4.27 14.13
C ASP A 445 -17.02 -4.32 14.10
N SER A 446 -17.61 -5.30 13.41
CA SER A 446 -19.07 -5.56 13.45
C SER A 446 -19.56 -5.94 14.85
N MET A 447 -18.82 -6.80 15.57
CA MET A 447 -19.13 -7.16 16.96
C MET A 447 -19.05 -5.95 17.89
N ARG A 448 -18.01 -5.12 17.78
CA ARG A 448 -17.88 -3.87 18.55
C ARG A 448 -19.02 -2.92 18.25
N HIS A 449 -19.40 -2.76 16.98
CA HIS A 449 -20.56 -1.97 16.59
C HIS A 449 -21.84 -2.48 17.25
N ASN A 450 -22.09 -3.79 17.16
CA ASN A 450 -23.25 -4.41 17.80
C ASN A 450 -23.21 -4.26 19.33
N HIS A 451 -22.04 -4.34 19.95
CA HIS A 451 -21.90 -4.10 21.39
C HIS A 451 -22.23 -2.65 21.76
N CYS A 452 -21.79 -1.67 20.96
CA CYS A 452 -22.17 -0.27 21.13
C CYS A 452 -23.70 -0.08 20.98
N LEU A 453 -24.32 -0.77 20.03
CA LEU A 453 -25.78 -0.76 19.88
C LEU A 453 -26.50 -1.37 21.09
N ILE A 454 -25.99 -2.49 21.63
CA ILE A 454 -26.53 -3.12 22.84
C ILE A 454 -26.44 -2.16 24.03
N VAL A 455 -25.29 -1.52 24.24
CA VAL A 455 -25.12 -0.52 25.31
C VAL A 455 -26.12 0.63 25.12
N ARG A 456 -26.24 1.16 23.90
CA ARG A 456 -27.22 2.21 23.58
C ARG A 456 -28.66 1.76 23.84
N PHE A 457 -29.02 0.53 23.49
CA PHE A 457 -30.35 -0.01 23.78
C PHE A 457 -30.58 -0.17 25.27
N ASN A 458 -29.59 -0.63 26.03
CA ASN A 458 -29.67 -0.72 27.48
C ASN A 458 -29.85 0.67 28.12
N ASP A 459 -29.14 1.69 27.64
CA ASP A 459 -29.34 3.07 28.08
C ASP A 459 -30.74 3.59 27.77
N LEU A 460 -31.27 3.28 26.58
CA LEU A 460 -32.65 3.63 26.21
C LEU A 460 -33.67 2.89 27.05
N ILE A 461 -33.44 1.60 27.34
CA ILE A 461 -34.29 0.80 28.23
C ILE A 461 -34.28 1.41 29.64
N ALA A 462 -33.11 1.75 30.19
CA ALA A 462 -32.99 2.38 31.50
C ALA A 462 -33.69 3.76 31.55
N LYS A 463 -33.52 4.58 30.51
CA LYS A 463 -34.26 5.85 30.38
C LYS A 463 -35.77 5.63 30.32
N ASN A 464 -36.22 4.60 29.59
CA ASN A 464 -37.64 4.30 29.49
C ASN A 464 -38.20 3.74 30.82
N THR A 465 -37.47 2.88 31.53
CA THR A 465 -37.90 2.36 32.84
C THR A 465 -37.98 3.46 33.88
N THR A 466 -37.00 4.38 33.91
CA THR A 466 -37.04 5.56 34.79
C THR A 466 -38.18 6.51 34.46
N LEU A 467 -38.43 6.78 33.17
CA LEU A 467 -39.61 7.55 32.73
C LEU A 467 -40.92 6.86 33.11
N GLN A 468 -41.01 5.54 32.94
CA GLN A 468 -42.19 4.76 33.31
C GLN A 468 -42.45 4.85 34.82
N GLN A 469 -41.42 4.64 35.66
CA GLN A 469 -41.54 4.79 37.11
C GLN A 469 -41.95 6.20 37.51
N PHE A 470 -41.39 7.23 36.86
CA PHE A 470 -41.79 8.62 37.09
C PHE A 470 -43.27 8.85 36.76
N LEU A 471 -43.74 8.37 35.60
CA LEU A 471 -45.14 8.49 35.19
C LEU A 471 -46.08 7.69 36.10
N GLU A 472 -45.68 6.50 36.55
CA GLU A 472 -46.43 5.71 37.53
C GLU A 472 -46.56 6.45 38.87
N ASN A 473 -45.47 7.07 39.36
CA ASN A 473 -45.50 7.87 40.57
C ASN A 473 -46.35 9.15 40.43
N GLU A 474 -46.23 9.88 39.32
CA GLU A 474 -47.08 11.04 39.03
C GLU A 474 -48.56 10.64 38.92
N ASN A 475 -48.87 9.52 38.27
CA ASN A 475 -50.23 8.98 38.22
C ASN A 475 -50.74 8.60 39.62
N PHE A 476 -49.91 7.97 40.46
CA PHE A 476 -50.27 7.66 41.84
C PHE A 476 -50.51 8.93 42.67
N ASN A 477 -49.65 9.94 42.53
CA ASN A 477 -49.78 11.22 43.22
C ASN A 477 -51.04 11.97 42.80
N THR A 478 -51.32 12.03 41.49
CA THR A 478 -52.54 12.66 40.95
C THR A 478 -53.79 11.91 41.37
N GLN A 479 -53.81 10.58 41.32
CA GLN A 479 -54.91 9.77 41.85
C GLN A 479 -55.14 10.01 43.35
N THR A 480 -54.06 10.10 44.13
CA THR A 480 -54.14 10.41 45.57
C THR A 480 -54.69 11.82 45.80
N SER A 481 -54.23 12.82 45.05
CA SER A 481 -54.73 14.20 45.13
C SER A 481 -56.21 14.28 44.76
N ILE A 482 -56.64 13.59 43.69
CA ILE A 482 -58.05 13.48 43.31
C ILE A 482 -58.86 12.79 44.40
N MET A 483 -58.36 11.70 44.98
CA MET A 483 -59.04 11.01 46.09
C MET A 483 -59.19 11.92 47.32
N LEU A 484 -58.16 12.69 47.68
CA LEU A 484 -58.23 13.64 48.79
C LEU A 484 -59.24 14.76 48.49
N SER A 485 -59.22 15.31 47.28
CA SER A 485 -60.21 16.30 46.85
C SER A 485 -61.63 15.74 46.88
N LEU A 486 -61.84 14.48 46.48
CA LEU A 486 -63.13 13.81 46.56
C LEU A 486 -63.57 13.63 48.03
N LYS A 487 -62.68 13.19 48.91
CA LYS A 487 -62.98 13.08 50.35
C LYS A 487 -63.32 14.42 50.98
N ASP A 488 -62.65 15.50 50.58
CA ASP A 488 -62.95 16.83 51.10
C ASP A 488 -64.29 17.37 50.55
N LEU A 489 -64.63 17.07 49.30
CA LEU A 489 -65.96 17.32 48.75
C LEU A 489 -67.05 16.50 49.47
N GLU A 490 -66.79 15.21 49.74
CA GLU A 490 -67.69 14.34 50.50
C GLU A 490 -67.92 14.89 51.92
N LYS A 491 -66.87 15.33 52.62
CA LYS A 491 -67.00 16.00 53.92
C LYS A 491 -67.83 17.28 53.80
N GLY A 492 -67.59 18.09 52.77
CA GLY A 492 -68.38 19.30 52.50
C GLY A 492 -69.85 18.99 52.26
N LEU A 493 -70.16 17.93 51.52
CA LEU A 493 -71.53 17.46 51.31
C LEU A 493 -72.19 16.98 52.62
N VAL A 494 -71.47 16.22 53.44
CA VAL A 494 -71.96 15.79 54.76
C VAL A 494 -72.22 16.99 55.66
N GLN A 495 -71.34 17.98 55.66
CA GLN A 495 -71.53 19.21 56.44
C GLN A 495 -72.75 20.00 55.96
N MET A 496 -72.96 20.11 54.64
CA MET A 496 -74.17 20.71 54.08
C MET A 496 -75.43 19.92 54.44
N ASP A 497 -75.41 18.59 54.37
CA ASP A 497 -76.54 17.74 54.77
C ASP A 497 -76.89 17.90 56.26
N LEU A 498 -75.88 18.02 57.14
CA LEU A 498 -76.10 18.35 58.55
C LEU A 498 -76.74 19.73 58.70
N SER A 499 -76.25 20.75 58.00
CA SER A 499 -76.85 22.10 58.04
C SER A 499 -78.29 22.11 57.51
N LEU A 500 -78.60 21.30 56.50
CA LEU A 500 -79.96 21.14 55.98
C LEU A 500 -80.87 20.43 56.98
N LYS A 501 -80.36 19.42 57.69
CA LYS A 501 -81.10 18.75 58.77
C LYS A 501 -81.36 19.69 59.94
N ASP A 502 -80.38 20.50 60.33
CA ASP A 502 -80.57 21.46 61.41
C ASP A 502 -81.56 22.56 61.00
N ALA A 503 -81.47 23.09 59.77
CA ALA A 503 -82.48 24.01 59.23
C ALA A 503 -83.88 23.36 59.13
N ALA A 504 -83.97 22.06 58.83
CA ALA A 504 -85.23 21.34 58.82
C ALA A 504 -85.81 21.17 60.24
N LYS A 505 -84.98 20.94 61.26
CA LYS A 505 -85.40 20.93 62.66
C LYS A 505 -85.87 22.32 63.10
N GLU A 506 -85.11 23.37 62.82
CA GLU A 506 -85.52 24.75 63.13
C GLU A 506 -86.86 25.07 62.46
N ARG A 507 -87.07 24.66 61.20
CA ARG A 507 -88.36 24.79 60.52
C ARG A 507 -89.47 24.02 61.26
N ASP A 508 -89.21 22.80 61.71
CA ASP A 508 -90.21 21.98 62.41
C ASP A 508 -90.54 22.53 63.80
N GLU A 509 -89.55 23.04 64.54
CA GLU A 509 -89.74 23.77 65.80
C GLU A 509 -90.59 25.02 65.59
N VAL A 510 -90.28 25.83 64.57
CA VAL A 510 -91.10 27.00 64.20
C VAL A 510 -92.52 26.57 63.80
N ASN A 511 -92.70 25.43 63.12
CA ASN A 511 -94.03 24.92 62.79
C ASN A 511 -94.80 24.46 64.04
N GLU A 512 -94.14 23.86 65.02
CA GLU A 512 -94.75 23.53 66.33
C GLU A 512 -95.17 24.79 67.08
N GLU A 513 -94.30 25.80 67.16
CA GLU A 513 -94.64 27.11 67.74
C GLU A 513 -95.83 27.75 67.02
N VAL A 514 -95.86 27.70 65.68
CA VAL A 514 -97.00 28.18 64.89
C VAL A 514 -98.26 27.37 65.20
N ALA A 515 -98.17 26.04 65.37
CA ALA A 515 -99.31 25.20 65.73
C ALA A 515 -99.83 25.53 67.15
N GLU A 516 -98.95 25.80 68.11
CA GLU A 516 -99.30 26.29 69.45
C GLU A 516 -99.98 27.66 69.38
N LEU A 517 -99.44 28.59 68.60
CA LEU A 517 -100.06 29.89 68.34
C LEU A 517 -101.44 29.74 67.70
N GLN A 518 -101.60 28.83 66.72
CA GLN A 518 -102.89 28.50 66.14
C GLN A 518 -103.86 27.90 67.16
N HIS A 519 -103.39 27.03 68.06
CA HIS A 519 -104.18 26.51 69.18
C HIS A 519 -104.59 27.62 70.14
N HIS A 520 -103.69 28.54 70.49
CA HIS A 520 -104.02 29.72 71.30
C HIS A 520 -105.04 30.62 70.63
N VAL A 521 -104.87 30.92 69.34
CA VAL A 521 -105.88 31.66 68.55
C VAL A 521 -107.22 30.94 68.60
N LYS A 522 -107.25 29.62 68.37
CA LYS A 522 -108.47 28.82 68.45
C LYS A 522 -109.10 28.87 69.84
N LEU A 523 -108.32 28.75 70.92
CA LEU A 523 -108.79 28.89 72.30
C LEU A 523 -109.35 30.30 72.58
N TRP A 524 -108.70 31.35 72.08
CA TRP A 524 -109.22 32.71 72.22
C TRP A 524 -110.50 32.92 71.43
N THR A 525 -110.62 32.34 70.22
CA THR A 525 -111.87 32.40 69.46
C THR A 525 -113.01 31.67 70.17
N THR A 526 -112.77 30.53 70.82
CA THR A 526 -113.79 29.83 71.60
C THR A 526 -114.13 30.55 72.91
N LYS A 527 -113.15 31.16 73.60
CA LYS A 527 -113.41 32.05 74.75
C LYS A 527 -114.27 33.25 74.36
N ILE A 528 -113.95 33.93 73.25
CA ILE A 528 -114.76 35.05 72.73
C ILE A 528 -116.17 34.56 72.36
N ALA A 529 -116.31 33.38 71.76
CA ALA A 529 -117.61 32.81 71.45
C ALA A 529 -118.42 32.48 72.71
N PHE A 530 -117.78 31.94 73.76
CA PHE A 530 -118.41 31.69 75.05
C PHE A 530 -118.81 33.00 75.74
N GLU A 531 -117.96 34.02 75.73
CA GLU A 531 -118.27 35.37 76.25
C GLU A 531 -119.47 36.00 75.52
N LYS A 532 -119.54 35.84 74.19
CA LYS A 532 -120.71 36.27 73.41
C LYS A 532 -121.96 35.48 73.80
N GLN A 533 -121.85 34.18 74.02
CA GLN A 533 -122.96 33.32 74.44
C GLN A 533 -123.41 33.64 75.88
N THR A 534 -122.50 33.98 76.80
CA THR A 534 -122.83 34.43 78.16
C THR A 534 -123.42 35.84 78.17
N GLN A 535 -122.96 36.74 77.29
CA GLN A 535 -123.61 38.03 77.07
C GLN A 535 -125.02 37.87 76.49
N GLU A 536 -125.24 36.93 75.56
CA GLU A 536 -126.56 36.62 75.04
C GLU A 536 -127.49 35.99 76.10
N THR A 537 -126.99 35.11 76.97
CA THR A 537 -127.78 34.55 78.08
C THR A 537 -128.06 35.56 79.18
N PHE A 538 -127.11 36.46 79.45
CA PHE A 538 -127.31 37.60 80.35
C PHE A 538 -128.32 38.61 79.77
N MET A 539 -128.23 38.92 78.47
CA MET A 539 -129.24 39.71 77.77
C MET A 539 -130.61 39.03 77.78
N LYS A 540 -130.69 37.69 77.69
CA LYS A 540 -131.95 36.94 77.84
C LYS A 540 -132.49 36.92 79.28
N ALA A 541 -131.66 37.05 80.32
CA ALA A 541 -132.10 37.11 81.72
C ALA A 541 -132.61 38.50 82.16
N VAL A 542 -132.21 39.59 81.49
CA VAL A 542 -132.61 40.98 81.80
C VAL A 542 -133.90 41.42 81.06
N MET A 543 -134.39 40.63 80.09
CA MET A 543 -135.53 40.95 79.22
C MET A 543 -136.93 40.61 79.80
N GLY A 544 -137.05 40.38 81.11
CA GLY A 544 -138.29 39.97 81.79
C GLY A 544 -139.31 41.07 82.19
N PRO A 545 -138.93 42.35 82.35
CA PRO A 545 -139.91 43.43 82.56
C PRO A 545 -139.69 44.69 81.69
N MET A 546 -139.65 44.56 80.34
CA MET A 546 -139.77 45.70 79.41
C MET A 546 -141.15 45.82 78.72
N ALA A 547 -142.14 45.02 79.13
CA ALA A 547 -143.52 45.07 78.61
C ALA A 547 -144.31 46.33 79.02
N MET A 548 -143.83 47.14 79.97
CA MET A 548 -144.55 48.33 80.47
C MET A 548 -144.15 49.65 79.76
N THR A 549 -143.00 49.70 79.07
CA THR A 549 -142.54 50.92 78.35
C THR A 549 -143.09 51.04 76.91
N ALA A 550 -143.75 50.00 76.40
CA ALA A 550 -144.43 50.00 75.10
C ALA A 550 -145.80 50.70 75.10
N ALA A 551 -146.43 50.89 76.27
CA ALA A 551 -147.73 51.58 76.40
C ALA A 551 -147.61 53.12 76.33
N LEU A 552 -146.51 53.70 76.80
CA LEU A 552 -146.24 55.16 76.73
C LEU A 552 -145.68 55.62 75.37
N LYS A 553 -145.18 54.69 74.54
CA LYS A 553 -144.68 55.00 73.18
C LYS A 553 -145.80 55.12 72.13
N LYS A 554 -146.99 54.53 72.36
CA LYS A 554 -148.15 54.62 71.44
C LYS A 554 -148.87 55.97 71.45
N GLU A 555 -148.72 56.80 72.49
CA GLU A 555 -149.23 58.19 72.49
C GLU A 555 -148.29 59.17 71.81
N LEU A 556 -146.97 58.90 71.83
CA LEU A 556 -145.96 59.75 71.21
C LEU A 556 -146.03 59.72 69.66
N ASP A 557 -146.40 58.57 69.09
CA ASP A 557 -146.51 58.39 67.64
C ASP A 557 -147.80 58.97 67.04
N ARG A 558 -148.81 59.30 67.86
CA ARG A 558 -150.02 60.01 67.42
C ARG A 558 -149.80 61.52 67.23
N LEU A 559 -148.83 62.11 67.95
CA LEU A 559 -148.47 63.53 67.81
C LEU A 559 -147.42 63.76 66.70
N LYS A 560 -146.58 62.77 66.38
CA LYS A 560 -145.58 62.86 65.29
C LYS A 560 -146.20 62.87 63.89
N LEU A 561 -147.34 62.20 63.70
CA LEU A 561 -148.13 62.22 62.46
C LEU A 561 -148.72 63.60 62.10
N LYS A 562 -148.69 64.57 63.03
CA LYS A 562 -149.08 65.97 62.78
C LYS A 562 -147.95 66.82 62.18
N LEU A 563 -146.70 66.35 62.26
CA LEU A 563 -145.51 67.10 61.82
C LEU A 563 -145.09 66.73 60.39
N GLU A 564 -145.36 65.50 59.94
CA GLU A 564 -145.17 65.06 58.53
C GLU A 564 -146.00 65.86 57.52
N ASN A 565 -147.13 66.46 57.92
CA ASN A 565 -147.92 67.32 57.03
C ASN A 565 -147.28 68.69 56.73
N LEU A 566 -146.25 69.13 57.48
CA LEU A 566 -145.48 70.35 57.16
C LEU A 566 -144.22 70.06 56.31
N GLN A 567 -143.83 68.79 56.16
CA GLN A 567 -142.70 68.40 55.30
C GLN A 567 -143.01 68.54 53.80
N CYS A 568 -144.27 68.51 53.36
CA CYS A 568 -144.60 68.60 51.94
C CYS A 568 -144.45 70.02 51.33
N THR A 569 -144.45 71.09 52.15
CA THR A 569 -144.27 72.47 51.66
C THR A 569 -142.81 72.94 51.58
N ARG A 570 -141.87 72.27 52.26
CA ARG A 570 -140.46 72.68 52.32
C ARG A 570 -139.60 72.11 51.19
N ASP A 571 -139.91 70.91 50.72
CA ASP A 571 -139.09 70.20 49.72
C ASP A 571 -139.16 70.81 48.31
N LYS A 572 -140.03 71.82 48.09
CA LYS A 572 -140.03 72.67 46.89
C LYS A 572 -138.91 73.74 46.88
N LEU A 573 -138.20 73.97 47.98
CA LEU A 573 -137.25 75.11 48.11
C LEU A 573 -135.76 74.72 48.02
N ILE A 574 -135.39 73.46 48.24
CA ILE A 574 -133.99 73.07 48.46
C ILE A 574 -133.28 72.58 47.18
N SER A 575 -134.03 72.32 46.10
CA SER A 575 -133.49 72.21 44.72
C SER A 575 -132.73 73.47 44.25
N SER A 576 -132.80 74.58 44.99
CA SER A 576 -132.13 75.85 44.65
C SER A 576 -130.72 76.04 45.26
N LEU A 577 -130.22 75.12 46.10
CA LEU A 577 -128.93 75.28 46.81
C LEU A 577 -127.77 74.43 46.27
N GLU A 578 -127.94 73.77 45.12
CA GLU A 578 -126.86 73.08 44.38
C GLU A 578 -125.91 74.03 43.62
N THR A 579 -125.97 75.35 43.86
CA THR A 579 -125.16 76.37 43.16
C THR A 579 -124.32 77.27 44.09
N ARG A 580 -123.73 76.71 45.16
CA ARG A 580 -122.67 77.42 45.89
C ARG A 580 -121.48 76.53 46.26
N VAL A 581 -120.38 76.77 45.53
CA VAL A 581 -119.02 76.93 46.09
C VAL A 581 -118.36 75.58 46.46
N SER A 582 -117.51 74.95 45.64
CA SER A 582 -116.42 75.51 44.82
C SER A 582 -115.62 76.60 45.54
N ASN A 583 -114.64 76.17 46.35
CA ASN A 583 -113.42 76.90 46.73
C ASN A 583 -112.56 75.95 47.58
N ARG A 584 -111.22 75.83 47.49
CA ARG A 584 -110.17 76.49 46.70
C ARG A 584 -108.85 75.81 47.17
N ARG A 585 -108.10 75.09 46.33
CA ARG A 585 -107.02 75.58 45.45
C ARG A 585 -105.80 76.16 46.19
N GLN A 586 -104.61 75.64 45.81
CA GLN A 586 -103.24 76.22 45.88
C GLN A 586 -102.38 75.89 47.13
N ILE A 587 -101.06 75.67 47.10
CA ILE A 587 -99.97 75.31 46.15
C ILE A 587 -98.66 75.76 46.85
N SER A 588 -97.75 74.81 47.10
CA SER A 588 -96.31 74.87 46.74
C SER A 588 -95.31 75.87 47.38
N VAL A 589 -94.35 75.28 48.12
CA VAL A 589 -92.87 75.36 47.95
C VAL A 589 -92.07 76.56 48.52
N LYS A 590 -90.90 76.22 49.10
CA LYS A 590 -89.52 76.76 48.90
C LYS A 590 -88.72 76.63 50.21
N VAL A 591 -87.63 75.84 50.36
CA VAL A 591 -86.27 75.93 49.74
C VAL A 591 -85.77 77.39 49.79
N GLN A 592 -84.74 77.83 50.50
CA GLN A 592 -83.47 77.29 51.00
C GLN A 592 -82.85 78.38 51.91
N ALA A 593 -81.83 78.06 52.72
CA ALA A 593 -80.52 78.76 52.76
C ALA A 593 -79.87 78.85 54.17
N VAL A 594 -78.70 78.18 54.26
CA VAL A 594 -77.40 78.70 54.72
C VAL A 594 -76.88 78.42 56.16
N SER A 595 -75.70 77.75 56.14
CA SER A 595 -74.47 77.95 56.94
C SER A 595 -74.07 76.96 58.05
N GLN A 596 -72.96 76.24 57.76
CA GLN A 596 -71.71 76.05 58.55
C GLN A 596 -71.80 75.38 59.95
N LYS A 597 -70.97 74.40 60.38
CA LYS A 597 -69.50 74.20 60.25
C LYS A 597 -69.10 72.86 60.95
N ARG A 598 -68.04 72.20 60.42
CA ARG A 598 -67.01 71.34 61.10
C ARG A 598 -67.50 70.01 61.73
N ALA A 599 -66.79 68.86 61.73
CA ALA A 599 -65.37 68.51 61.61
C ALA A 599 -65.21 66.99 61.26
N ARG A 600 -64.05 66.63 60.65
CA ARG A 600 -63.30 65.34 60.67
C ARG A 600 -63.96 64.10 60.02
N ASP A 601 -63.35 63.21 59.23
CA ASP A 601 -62.01 62.94 58.66
C ASP A 601 -62.31 62.24 57.30
N GLY A 602 -61.57 62.45 56.20
CA GLY A 602 -60.32 61.72 55.95
C GLY A 602 -60.56 60.66 54.87
N HIS A 603 -60.28 61.02 53.62
CA HIS A 603 -60.02 60.07 52.52
C HIS A 603 -58.83 59.18 52.90
N ASP A 604 -58.75 57.94 52.39
CA ASP A 604 -57.56 57.38 51.71
C ASP A 604 -57.78 55.90 51.33
N CYS A 605 -58.18 55.68 50.07
CA CYS A 605 -58.33 54.35 49.47
C CYS A 605 -57.37 54.11 48.28
N GLU A 606 -56.32 54.92 48.11
CA GLU A 606 -55.39 54.81 46.98
C GLU A 606 -53.93 54.43 47.36
N GLU A 607 -53.49 54.58 48.62
CA GLU A 607 -52.09 54.25 48.98
C GLU A 607 -51.81 52.73 49.15
N ALA A 608 -52.80 51.91 49.53
CA ALA A 608 -52.59 50.48 49.81
C ALA A 608 -52.45 49.60 48.54
N LEU A 609 -53.00 50.02 47.40
CA LEU A 609 -52.88 49.33 46.11
C LEU A 609 -51.54 49.65 45.40
N HIS A 610 -51.01 50.86 45.59
CA HIS A 610 -49.71 51.25 45.03
C HIS A 610 -48.52 50.60 45.77
N ILE A 611 -48.62 50.33 47.08
CA ILE A 611 -47.54 49.68 47.85
C ILE A 611 -47.36 48.19 47.45
N LYS A 612 -48.44 47.47 47.14
CA LYS A 612 -48.39 46.08 46.67
C LYS A 612 -47.86 45.96 45.24
N LEU A 613 -48.31 46.87 44.35
CA LEU A 613 -47.85 46.91 42.95
C LEU A 613 -46.35 47.32 42.85
N VAL A 614 -45.89 48.25 43.70
CA VAL A 614 -44.47 48.64 43.77
C VAL A 614 -43.60 47.53 44.38
N ALA A 615 -44.12 46.75 45.33
CA ALA A 615 -43.40 45.60 45.90
C ALA A 615 -43.25 44.45 44.89
N ASP A 616 -44.31 44.14 44.12
CA ASP A 616 -44.28 43.12 43.07
C ASP A 616 -43.40 43.56 41.88
N LEU A 617 -43.44 44.84 41.47
CA LEU A 617 -42.53 45.38 40.47
C LEU A 617 -41.07 45.42 40.96
N ARG A 618 -40.79 45.66 42.25
CA ARG A 618 -39.44 45.57 42.83
C ARG A 618 -38.95 44.12 43.00
N LYS A 619 -39.84 43.15 43.11
CA LYS A 619 -39.49 41.71 43.12
C LYS A 619 -39.18 41.24 41.70
N GLN A 620 -40.01 41.61 40.73
CA GLN A 620 -39.76 41.39 39.30
C GLN A 620 -38.50 42.11 38.81
N LEU A 621 -38.16 43.32 39.32
CA LEU A 621 -36.91 44.02 38.99
C LEU A 621 -35.67 43.33 39.62
N ARG A 622 -35.80 42.70 40.79
CA ARG A 622 -34.71 41.92 41.42
C ARG A 622 -34.52 40.57 40.76
N GLU A 623 -35.59 39.90 40.33
CA GLU A 623 -35.54 38.67 39.54
C GLU A 623 -35.00 38.97 38.13
N ALA A 624 -35.46 40.03 37.47
CA ALA A 624 -34.89 40.53 36.22
C ALA A 624 -33.41 40.94 36.40
N GLY A 625 -33.04 41.57 37.51
CA GLY A 625 -31.66 41.90 37.87
C GLY A 625 -30.75 40.67 38.04
N ARG A 626 -31.26 39.61 38.68
CA ARG A 626 -30.56 38.31 38.78
C ARG A 626 -30.45 37.63 37.42
N HIS A 627 -31.49 37.69 36.59
CA HIS A 627 -31.44 37.17 35.22
C HIS A 627 -30.47 37.97 34.35
N THR A 628 -30.40 39.30 34.47
CA THR A 628 -29.43 40.12 33.73
C THR A 628 -28.00 39.87 34.21
N ASN A 629 -27.77 39.65 35.50
CA ASN A 629 -26.45 39.31 36.01
C ASN A 629 -26.02 37.90 35.60
N ALA A 630 -26.92 36.91 35.66
CA ALA A 630 -26.65 35.56 35.16
C ALA A 630 -26.45 35.52 33.63
N LEU A 631 -27.14 36.39 32.89
CA LEU A 631 -26.90 36.57 31.46
C LEU A 631 -25.57 37.28 31.19
N ARG A 632 -25.16 38.24 32.03
CA ARG A 632 -23.87 38.92 31.92
C ARG A 632 -22.70 38.00 32.27
N GLU A 633 -22.79 37.18 33.32
CA GLU A 633 -21.81 36.13 33.61
C GLU A 633 -21.73 35.09 32.48
N LYS A 634 -22.87 34.70 31.88
CA LYS A 634 -22.85 33.84 30.68
C LYS A 634 -22.20 34.52 29.48
N ILE A 635 -22.41 35.82 29.29
CA ILE A 635 -21.78 36.60 28.21
C ILE A 635 -20.26 36.70 28.44
N ASP A 636 -19.82 36.92 29.68
CA ASP A 636 -18.40 37.01 30.03
C ASP A 636 -17.70 35.65 29.80
N VAL A 637 -18.31 34.54 30.22
CA VAL A 637 -17.80 33.17 29.94
C VAL A 637 -17.78 32.90 28.43
N LEU A 638 -18.82 33.31 27.69
CA LEU A 638 -18.83 33.18 26.23
C LEU A 638 -17.79 34.07 25.54
N GLN A 639 -17.45 35.23 26.11
CA GLN A 639 -16.38 36.11 25.63
C GLN A 639 -15.00 35.53 25.91
N GLU A 640 -14.77 34.93 27.08
CA GLU A 640 -13.53 34.19 27.37
C GLU A 640 -13.37 32.98 26.46
N LEU A 641 -14.43 32.20 26.24
CA LEU A 641 -14.42 31.08 25.29
C LEU A 641 -14.18 31.55 23.85
N LYS A 642 -14.79 32.66 23.44
CA LYS A 642 -14.54 33.29 22.14
C LYS A 642 -13.08 33.74 22.02
N ASN A 643 -12.52 34.36 23.06
CA ASN A 643 -11.15 34.83 23.06
C ASN A 643 -10.16 33.66 22.97
N ASN A 644 -10.39 32.58 23.72
CA ASN A 644 -9.59 31.36 23.66
C ASN A 644 -9.67 30.70 22.28
N LEU A 645 -10.87 30.58 21.71
CA LEU A 645 -11.06 30.09 20.34
C LEU A 645 -10.39 30.99 19.31
N THR A 646 -10.40 32.32 19.46
CA THR A 646 -9.67 33.22 18.55
C THR A 646 -8.16 33.07 18.65
N VAL A 647 -7.61 32.79 19.84
CA VAL A 647 -6.18 32.50 20.02
C VAL A 647 -5.82 31.15 19.39
N GLU A 648 -6.65 30.12 19.57
CA GLU A 648 -6.46 28.81 18.92
C GLU A 648 -6.55 28.92 17.40
N VAL A 649 -7.53 29.65 16.87
CA VAL A 649 -7.65 29.94 15.43
C VAL A 649 -6.42 30.72 14.95
N GLY A 650 -5.92 31.69 15.71
CA GLY A 650 -4.68 32.41 15.42
C GLY A 650 -3.46 31.47 15.34
N ASN A 651 -3.33 30.55 16.29
CA ASN A 651 -2.27 29.53 16.29
C ASN A 651 -2.40 28.57 15.09
N HIS A 652 -3.61 28.15 14.74
CA HIS A 652 -3.87 27.34 13.56
C HIS A 652 -3.55 28.09 12.27
N ILE A 653 -3.90 29.37 12.14
CA ILE A 653 -3.53 30.22 11.01
C ILE A 653 -2.01 30.34 10.91
N GLN A 654 -1.31 30.60 12.01
CA GLN A 654 0.15 30.64 12.01
C GLN A 654 0.77 29.30 11.59
N ASN A 655 0.23 28.17 12.05
CA ASN A 655 0.68 26.85 11.62
C ASN A 655 0.43 26.62 10.13
N ILE A 656 -0.74 27.01 9.61
CA ILE A 656 -1.04 26.93 8.17
C ILE A 656 -0.08 27.82 7.36
N THR A 657 0.23 29.03 7.81
CA THR A 657 1.21 29.90 7.13
C THR A 657 2.63 29.32 7.13
N LYS A 658 3.05 28.67 8.23
CA LYS A 658 4.33 27.94 8.28
C LYS A 658 4.33 26.76 7.31
N MET A 659 3.29 25.94 7.32
CA MET A 659 3.18 24.77 6.43
C MET A 659 3.11 25.17 4.95
N THR A 660 2.40 26.25 4.62
CA THR A 660 2.35 26.78 3.25
C THR A 660 3.70 27.36 2.80
N SER A 661 4.44 28.05 3.69
CA SER A 661 5.80 28.51 3.38
C SER A 661 6.78 27.35 3.15
N GLN A 662 6.67 26.27 3.93
CA GLN A 662 7.47 25.05 3.74
C GLN A 662 7.09 24.34 2.43
N GLN A 663 5.80 24.27 2.11
CA GLN A 663 5.31 23.71 0.85
C GLN A 663 5.87 24.47 -0.35
N GLU A 664 5.92 25.80 -0.30
CA GLU A 664 6.45 26.63 -1.38
C GLU A 664 7.98 26.48 -1.52
N GLN A 665 8.71 26.39 -0.40
CA GLN A 665 10.15 26.08 -0.42
C GLN A 665 10.43 24.69 -1.04
N LEU A 666 9.61 23.69 -0.71
CA LEU A 666 9.72 22.36 -1.31
C LEU A 666 9.39 22.37 -2.81
N ARG A 667 8.41 23.16 -3.24
CA ARG A 667 8.10 23.36 -4.67
C ARG A 667 9.27 23.98 -5.43
N LEU A 668 9.91 25.02 -4.88
CA LEU A 668 11.09 25.63 -5.50
C LEU A 668 12.26 24.64 -5.60
N ARG A 669 12.56 23.91 -4.51
CA ARG A 669 13.60 22.86 -4.53
C ARG A 669 13.30 21.75 -5.54
N LEU A 670 12.03 21.36 -5.68
CA LEU A 670 11.61 20.40 -6.68
C LEU A 670 11.82 20.95 -8.11
N GLY A 671 11.50 22.22 -8.36
CA GLY A 671 11.76 22.89 -9.63
C GLY A 671 13.25 22.99 -10.00
N GLU A 672 14.12 23.28 -9.01
CA GLU A 672 15.57 23.26 -9.21
C GLU A 672 16.07 21.84 -9.52
N ALA A 673 15.58 20.84 -8.79
CA ALA A 673 15.97 19.45 -8.98
C ALA A 673 15.51 18.89 -10.34
N THR A 674 14.31 19.25 -10.80
CA THR A 674 13.84 18.87 -12.14
C THR A 674 14.64 19.55 -13.23
N SER A 675 14.99 20.83 -13.07
CA SER A 675 15.86 21.56 -14.01
C SER A 675 17.26 20.95 -14.10
N ARG A 676 17.89 20.62 -12.96
CA ARG A 676 19.18 19.91 -12.93
C ARG A 676 19.09 18.53 -13.59
N LYS A 677 18.03 17.77 -13.30
CA LYS A 677 17.78 16.46 -13.92
C LYS A 677 17.66 16.58 -15.44
N VAL A 678 16.90 17.55 -15.95
CA VAL A 678 16.76 17.79 -17.39
C VAL A 678 18.11 18.19 -18.01
N SER A 679 18.89 19.05 -17.36
CA SER A 679 20.24 19.41 -17.81
C SER A 679 21.17 18.20 -17.89
N HIS A 680 21.22 17.35 -16.85
CA HIS A 680 22.04 16.14 -16.88
C HIS A 680 21.59 15.16 -17.96
N LEU A 681 20.28 14.94 -18.13
CA LEU A 681 19.74 14.07 -19.19
C LEU A 681 20.10 14.59 -20.59
N LEU A 682 20.01 15.90 -20.81
CA LEU A 682 20.39 16.53 -22.07
C LEU A 682 21.90 16.43 -22.31
N ALA A 683 22.73 16.63 -21.29
CA ALA A 683 24.18 16.47 -21.38
C ALA A 683 24.56 15.03 -21.74
N THR A 684 23.93 14.03 -21.10
CA THR A 684 24.15 12.62 -21.44
C THR A 684 23.65 12.29 -22.85
N ALA A 685 22.50 12.82 -23.26
CA ALA A 685 21.98 12.62 -24.62
C ALA A 685 22.90 13.27 -25.68
N LEU A 686 23.46 14.44 -25.41
CA LEU A 686 24.46 15.10 -26.25
C LEU A 686 25.74 14.28 -26.32
N GLN A 687 26.28 13.81 -25.20
CA GLN A 687 27.46 12.93 -25.17
C GLN A 687 27.22 11.62 -25.91
N GLN A 688 26.04 11.02 -25.81
CA GLN A 688 25.66 9.83 -26.58
C GLN A 688 25.54 10.13 -28.08
N ARG A 689 24.99 11.30 -28.47
CA ARG A 689 24.95 11.74 -29.87
C ARG A 689 26.34 12.04 -30.42
N MET A 690 27.21 12.67 -29.64
CA MET A 690 28.61 12.93 -29.99
C MET A 690 29.38 11.62 -30.13
N PHE A 691 29.21 10.68 -29.19
CA PHE A 691 29.79 9.35 -29.29
C PHE A 691 29.32 8.59 -30.53
N ARG A 692 28.02 8.67 -30.86
CA ARG A 692 27.48 8.12 -32.12
C ARG A 692 28.09 8.80 -33.35
N ARG A 693 28.19 10.14 -33.37
CA ARG A 693 28.86 10.89 -34.44
C ARG A 693 30.34 10.50 -34.58
N HIS A 694 31.08 10.36 -33.48
CA HIS A 694 32.47 9.88 -33.50
C HIS A 694 32.58 8.43 -33.97
N CYS A 695 31.64 7.55 -33.60
CA CYS A 695 31.56 6.19 -34.13
C CYS A 695 31.26 6.18 -35.63
N ASP A 696 30.33 7.01 -36.10
CA ASP A 696 29.97 7.12 -37.51
C ASP A 696 31.08 7.78 -38.35
N PHE A 697 31.84 8.71 -37.76
CA PHE A 697 33.06 9.27 -38.34
C PHE A 697 34.17 8.22 -38.45
N LYS A 698 34.41 7.44 -37.39
CA LYS A 698 35.34 6.29 -37.40
C LYS A 698 34.92 5.22 -38.42
N ALA A 699 33.62 5.06 -38.65
CA ALA A 699 33.05 4.18 -39.67
C ALA A 699 33.01 4.81 -41.09
N GLN A 700 33.60 5.99 -41.30
CA GLN A 700 33.64 6.74 -42.57
C GLN A 700 32.27 7.04 -43.21
N LYS A 701 31.18 7.04 -42.45
CA LYS A 701 29.84 7.34 -42.98
C LYS A 701 29.62 8.83 -43.28
N TRP A 702 30.44 9.71 -42.70
CA TRP A 702 30.38 11.16 -42.87
C TRP A 702 31.76 11.71 -43.25
N ARG A 703 31.84 12.56 -44.27
CA ARG A 703 33.02 13.38 -44.58
C ARG A 703 32.76 14.81 -44.15
N ILE A 704 33.53 15.31 -43.18
CA ILE A 704 33.46 16.70 -42.74
C ILE A 704 34.19 17.56 -43.78
N ARG A 705 33.49 18.52 -44.39
CA ARG A 705 34.14 19.60 -45.16
C ARG A 705 34.43 20.74 -44.20
N ILE A 706 35.69 20.88 -43.81
CA ILE A 706 36.18 22.07 -43.10
C ILE A 706 36.31 23.18 -44.15
N LYS A 707 35.70 24.34 -43.92
CA LYS A 707 35.64 25.40 -44.94
C LYS A 707 36.99 26.12 -45.09
N VAL A 708 37.72 26.34 -43.99
CA VAL A 708 39.05 26.98 -43.97
C VAL A 708 39.96 26.48 -42.84
N SER A 709 39.50 26.54 -41.57
CA SER A 709 40.21 26.06 -40.38
C SER A 709 39.19 25.56 -39.36
N LEU A 710 39.53 24.49 -38.62
CA LEU A 710 38.66 23.91 -37.58
C LEU A 710 38.33 24.93 -36.47
N GLU A 711 39.26 25.83 -36.17
CA GLU A 711 39.11 26.83 -35.12
C GLU A 711 38.16 27.97 -35.54
N ASP A 712 38.17 28.35 -36.82
CA ASP A 712 37.33 29.43 -37.32
C ASP A 712 35.88 28.96 -37.51
N ASP A 713 35.69 27.74 -38.03
CA ASP A 713 34.37 27.10 -38.12
C ASP A 713 33.75 26.87 -36.72
N HIS A 714 34.58 26.54 -35.71
CA HIS A 714 34.13 26.39 -34.31
C HIS A 714 33.76 27.73 -33.67
N LYS A 715 34.54 28.79 -33.90
CA LYS A 715 34.22 30.15 -33.42
C LYS A 715 32.94 30.69 -34.06
N GLU A 716 32.73 30.46 -35.35
CA GLU A 716 31.49 30.86 -36.04
C GLU A 716 30.28 30.12 -35.45
N ALA A 717 30.38 28.80 -35.23
CA ALA A 717 29.32 28.01 -34.60
C ALA A 717 29.03 28.45 -33.15
N LEU A 718 30.06 28.76 -32.35
CA LEU A 718 29.88 29.29 -31.00
C LEU A 718 29.18 30.65 -31.00
N SER A 719 29.53 31.56 -31.92
CA SER A 719 28.87 32.86 -32.04
C SER A 719 27.38 32.73 -32.41
N GLN A 720 27.03 31.74 -33.24
CA GLN A 720 25.65 31.41 -33.58
C GLN A 720 24.89 30.80 -32.38
N CYS A 721 25.53 29.96 -31.58
CA CYS A 721 24.94 29.41 -30.36
C CYS A 721 24.68 30.49 -29.30
N VAL A 722 25.60 31.44 -29.12
CA VAL A 722 25.46 32.56 -28.17
C VAL A 722 24.30 33.47 -28.58
N THR A 723 24.22 33.85 -29.85
CA THR A 723 23.12 34.69 -30.36
C THR A 723 21.76 33.99 -30.26
N LEU A 724 21.69 32.69 -30.51
CA LEU A 724 20.48 31.89 -30.30
C LEU A 724 20.10 31.77 -28.82
N TYR A 725 21.08 31.65 -27.91
CA TYR A 725 20.83 31.60 -26.47
C TYR A 725 20.25 32.93 -25.96
N GLU A 726 20.80 34.07 -26.39
CA GLU A 726 20.28 35.40 -26.06
C GLU A 726 18.85 35.61 -26.57
N LEU A 727 18.55 35.18 -27.80
CA LEU A 727 17.19 35.20 -28.36
C LEU A 727 16.22 34.34 -27.56
N VAL A 728 16.61 33.14 -27.15
CA VAL A 728 15.76 32.24 -26.35
C VAL A 728 15.51 32.81 -24.95
N GLN A 729 16.50 33.44 -24.32
CA GLN A 729 16.34 34.15 -23.05
C GLN A 729 15.40 35.36 -23.17
N GLY A 730 15.45 36.07 -24.30
CA GLY A 730 14.47 37.12 -24.64
C GLY A 730 13.05 36.57 -24.75
N PHE A 731 12.86 35.51 -25.54
CA PHE A 731 11.54 34.88 -25.72
C PHE A 731 10.96 34.26 -24.44
N MET A 732 11.80 33.82 -23.50
CA MET A 732 11.35 33.35 -22.18
C MET A 732 10.70 34.45 -21.34
N ARG A 733 11.12 35.71 -21.51
CA ARG A 733 10.49 36.87 -20.84
C ARG A 733 9.18 37.27 -21.51
N ASP A 734 9.12 37.19 -22.83
CA ASP A 734 7.99 37.66 -23.62
C ASP A 734 6.82 36.64 -23.70
N ALA A 735 7.08 35.34 -23.49
CA ALA A 735 6.07 34.28 -23.60
C ALA A 735 6.12 33.25 -22.43
N PRO A 736 5.54 33.58 -21.25
CA PRO A 736 5.59 32.70 -20.07
C PRO A 736 4.87 31.35 -20.25
N LEU A 737 3.93 31.25 -21.19
CA LEU A 737 3.24 30.00 -21.53
C LEU A 737 4.13 28.96 -22.23
N LEU A 738 5.22 29.41 -22.89
CA LEU A 738 6.18 28.54 -23.59
C LEU A 738 7.46 28.31 -22.77
N GLN A 739 7.54 28.88 -21.57
CA GLN A 739 8.68 28.79 -20.66
C GLN A 739 9.26 27.38 -20.50
N PRO A 740 8.49 26.31 -20.23
CA PRO A 740 9.08 24.97 -20.04
C PRO A 740 9.72 24.39 -21.31
N LYS A 741 9.25 24.78 -22.51
CA LYS A 741 9.87 24.35 -23.78
C LYS A 741 11.10 25.19 -24.12
N LEU A 742 11.07 26.49 -23.81
CA LEU A 742 12.18 27.41 -24.03
C LEU A 742 13.32 27.19 -23.03
N GLU A 743 13.02 26.82 -21.78
CA GLU A 743 14.01 26.40 -20.77
C GLU A 743 14.80 25.18 -21.24
N MET A 744 14.12 24.20 -21.83
CA MET A 744 14.78 23.02 -22.40
C MET A 744 15.73 23.40 -23.55
N ILE A 745 15.33 24.32 -24.43
CA ILE A 745 16.17 24.78 -25.55
C ILE A 745 17.34 25.63 -25.03
N GLY A 746 17.10 26.50 -24.05
CA GLY A 746 18.12 27.31 -23.39
C GLY A 746 19.18 26.44 -22.71
N VAL A 747 18.78 25.37 -22.02
CA VAL A 747 19.70 24.39 -21.41
C VAL A 747 20.50 23.63 -22.48
N GLN A 748 19.91 23.29 -23.64
CA GLN A 748 20.63 22.66 -24.75
C GLN A 748 21.69 23.59 -25.35
N LEU A 749 21.37 24.87 -25.53
CA LEU A 749 22.29 25.88 -26.05
C LEU A 749 23.41 26.18 -25.05
N ASP A 750 23.13 26.26 -23.73
CA ASP A 750 24.14 26.41 -22.68
C ASP A 750 25.11 25.21 -22.64
N LEU A 751 24.60 23.99 -22.80
CA LEU A 751 25.43 22.79 -22.91
C LEU A 751 26.28 22.77 -24.19
N ALA A 752 25.76 23.27 -25.31
CA ALA A 752 26.49 23.37 -26.58
C ALA A 752 27.54 24.50 -26.61
N MET A 753 27.49 25.46 -25.69
CA MET A 753 28.54 26.47 -25.49
C MET A 753 29.69 25.94 -24.60
N LYS A 754 29.41 24.95 -23.73
CA LYS A 754 30.37 24.37 -22.79
C LYS A 754 31.16 23.18 -23.34
N TYR A 755 30.69 22.55 -24.41
CA TYR A 755 31.27 21.36 -25.06
C TYR A 755 31.37 21.59 -26.56
#